data_AF-W9GLV4-F1
#
_entry.id   AF-W9GLV4-F1
#
_cell.length_a   1.000
_cell.length_b   1.000
_cell.length_c   1.000
_cell.angle_alpha   90.00
_cell.angle_beta   90.00
_cell.angle_gamma   90.00
#
_symmetry.space_group_name_H-M   'P 1'
#
loop_
_entity.id
_entity.type
_entity.pdbx_description
1 polymer ?
#
loop_
_entity_poly.entity_id
_entity_poly.type
_entity_poly.pdbx_seq_one_letter_code
_entity_poly.pdbx_strand_id
1 'polypeptide(L)'
;MSPLTEPTATGSTLFEPVGTGLNVYESPAVVEGVVKWLDSPEDVIAFVDGGRDVSDVVVVARGGTTTFLAMALNAGVAGVVTLQGAPESHLGIVSREFGIPCIMSVTFDKGVRSSRGEVIPADGVRVRLDVSSRPHGTVYVEQGAPVDDAPPAEGGPAMTPEQLAQIQLLLEKFGGVVPHGSEGDAVMRADMRTRVLYADRDDLHRDLTVEEVNEAIKYYTWNEWDALAARATEGESGLIPRQEYEAMGIMNCWFMHPTWLRVIEDRIGIDRMIEIGEIGRREIGTKINMLHLWALATATSFGRGIALELNLHDINYKADTVRDTFGIVRRLYSGLWGEGPYLASMRGFKAPILDPSWIDRFVADRIPLDDEAARSAFQRFNGSAELMGFLLHFDNRLGLGDTGPYPLPDGGFVLVRDLFTNEPAFPWSDVAEGLPHAFTVAMFFDAPSGLETRMTDLSTVFTTPANYLPFVKGVAVYSREKWDTPMSELRTLSIDDLVRLRTTIDEKSAALYARIAAMSQREKIEAGAVVYTAGFAVSVARAAGLYDELVESHDFLGIHPAVSACYDTIISGVATEMIPRLFLTGSWGNPVPADIPPATSDPDEFAVLQALRVRGFADTEAVVQSTGLEAQTAESILAGTVERGHVRRRDGRISGYSLTPAGKARHVLLRSANVSKADAAAVSEAFDAFLEPNSEFKALTTQWQLDKSGGEDQLIVAQLERLHTSVLQVVDEAAAVQPRFSGYRARFQAALDAFRGGDRDALAKPLSGSYHDVWMELHEDLLVTLGRERTEHDG
;
A
#
# COMPACT_ATOMS: atom_id res chain seq x y z
N MET A 1 20.72 -69.35 -21.98
CA MET A 1 21.49 -69.18 -20.72
C MET A 1 22.76 -68.42 -21.03
N SER A 2 22.75 -67.13 -20.73
CA SER A 2 23.91 -66.29 -20.41
C SER A 2 23.38 -65.11 -19.57
N PRO A 3 24.10 -64.64 -18.56
CA PRO A 3 23.51 -64.00 -17.39
C PRO A 3 23.26 -62.51 -17.61
N LEU A 4 22.25 -62.01 -16.90
CA LEU A 4 21.98 -60.60 -16.62
C LEU A 4 23.21 -59.96 -15.96
N THR A 5 23.74 -58.91 -16.59
CA THR A 5 24.58 -57.91 -15.94
C THR A 5 23.70 -57.07 -15.03
N GLU A 6 23.98 -57.10 -13.73
CA GLU A 6 23.43 -56.19 -12.73
C GLU A 6 23.72 -54.72 -13.13
N PRO A 7 22.77 -53.79 -12.91
CA PRO A 7 23.10 -52.38 -12.90
C PRO A 7 23.92 -52.09 -11.63
N THR A 8 25.12 -51.55 -11.84
CA THR A 8 25.94 -50.92 -10.80
C THR A 8 25.11 -49.91 -10.00
N ALA A 9 24.95 -50.16 -8.70
CA ALA A 9 24.36 -49.24 -7.75
C ALA A 9 25.20 -47.95 -7.67
N THR A 10 24.68 -46.85 -8.22
CA THR A 10 25.04 -45.50 -7.81
C THR A 10 24.52 -45.29 -6.38
N GLY A 11 25.39 -44.88 -5.47
CA GLY A 11 25.08 -44.78 -4.03
C GLY A 11 23.80 -43.98 -3.74
N SER A 12 22.90 -44.57 -2.98
CA SER A 12 21.72 -43.88 -2.43
C SER A 12 22.19 -42.85 -1.42
N THR A 13 22.17 -41.57 -1.76
CA THR A 13 22.34 -40.49 -0.79
C THR A 13 21.31 -40.66 0.32
N LEU A 14 21.79 -40.86 1.55
CA LEU A 14 20.93 -40.93 2.73
C LEU A 14 20.56 -39.51 3.15
N PHE A 15 19.30 -39.28 3.49
CA PHE A 15 18.78 -37.99 3.92
C PHE A 15 18.40 -38.03 5.41
N GLU A 16 18.55 -36.91 6.12
CA GLU A 16 18.06 -36.72 7.50
C GLU A 16 17.11 -35.51 7.57
N PRO A 17 16.04 -35.56 8.39
CA PRO A 17 15.14 -34.43 8.55
C PRO A 17 15.84 -33.29 9.28
N VAL A 18 15.72 -32.06 8.77
CA VAL A 18 16.37 -30.88 9.34
C VAL A 18 15.41 -29.73 9.61
N GLY A 19 14.16 -29.81 9.16
CA GLY A 19 13.17 -28.77 9.40
C GLY A 19 11.75 -29.19 9.02
N THR A 20 10.78 -28.53 9.65
CA THR A 20 9.34 -28.68 9.35
C THR A 20 8.74 -27.29 9.15
N GLY A 21 7.80 -27.16 8.23
CA GLY A 21 7.07 -25.91 8.01
C GLY A 21 5.64 -26.15 7.54
N LEU A 22 4.99 -25.11 7.03
CA LEU A 22 3.64 -25.14 6.49
C LEU A 22 3.69 -25.52 5.02
N ASN A 23 2.98 -26.60 4.67
CA ASN A 23 2.90 -27.06 3.29
C ASN A 23 1.91 -26.19 2.49
N VAL A 24 2.38 -25.66 1.37
CA VAL A 24 1.62 -24.82 0.45
C VAL A 24 0.85 -25.65 -0.59
N TYR A 25 1.36 -26.85 -0.89
CA TYR A 25 1.06 -27.61 -2.09
C TYR A 25 1.08 -29.11 -1.78
N GLU A 26 -0.05 -29.81 -1.90
CA GLU A 26 -0.06 -31.27 -1.72
C GLU A 26 0.34 -32.00 -3.01
N SER A 27 1.36 -32.85 -2.92
CA SER A 27 1.73 -33.77 -4.00
C SER A 27 2.32 -35.07 -3.48
N PRO A 28 1.97 -36.22 -4.08
CA PRO A 28 2.59 -37.50 -3.74
C PRO A 28 4.04 -37.60 -4.22
N ALA A 29 4.51 -36.68 -5.06
CA ALA A 29 5.87 -36.66 -5.56
C ALA A 29 6.82 -36.08 -4.50
N VAL A 30 7.85 -36.86 -4.16
CA VAL A 30 8.99 -36.38 -3.38
C VAL A 30 9.89 -35.60 -4.32
N VAL A 31 10.23 -34.36 -3.94
CA VAL A 31 11.10 -33.49 -4.75
C VAL A 31 12.49 -33.43 -4.14
N GLU A 32 13.51 -33.58 -4.97
CA GLU A 32 14.90 -33.42 -4.57
C GLU A 32 15.55 -32.34 -5.44
N GLY A 33 16.51 -31.63 -4.87
CA GLY A 33 17.30 -30.65 -5.60
C GLY A 33 18.46 -30.12 -4.77
N VAL A 34 19.31 -29.32 -5.41
CA VAL A 34 20.45 -28.65 -4.81
C VAL A 34 20.00 -27.31 -4.23
N VAL A 35 20.41 -27.01 -3.00
CA VAL A 35 20.06 -25.77 -2.29
C VAL A 35 20.72 -24.57 -2.94
N LYS A 36 19.94 -23.50 -3.10
CA LYS A 36 20.43 -22.15 -3.35
C LYS A 36 19.72 -21.13 -2.45
N TRP A 37 20.48 -20.47 -1.59
CA TRP A 37 20.06 -19.32 -0.80
C TRP A 37 20.03 -18.04 -1.64
N LEU A 38 18.92 -17.31 -1.60
CA LEU A 38 18.75 -16.00 -2.25
C LEU A 38 18.36 -14.97 -1.19
N ASP A 39 19.21 -13.97 -0.95
CA ASP A 39 19.04 -12.96 0.10
C ASP A 39 18.66 -11.58 -0.45
N SER A 40 19.05 -11.29 -1.70
CA SER A 40 18.87 -9.99 -2.35
C SER A 40 18.32 -10.10 -3.78
N PRO A 41 17.67 -9.05 -4.31
CA PRO A 41 17.24 -9.01 -5.71
C PRO A 41 18.40 -9.25 -6.70
N GLU A 42 19.59 -8.76 -6.36
CA GLU A 42 20.80 -8.97 -7.14
C GLU A 42 21.19 -10.45 -7.21
N ASP A 43 21.02 -11.20 -6.11
CA ASP A 43 21.24 -12.66 -6.10
C ASP A 43 20.24 -13.38 -7.00
N VAL A 44 18.97 -12.95 -7.01
CA VAL A 44 17.92 -13.53 -7.85
C VAL A 44 18.20 -13.29 -9.33
N ILE A 45 18.58 -12.06 -9.70
CA ILE A 45 18.96 -11.71 -11.08
C ILE A 45 20.18 -12.54 -11.51
N ALA A 46 21.24 -12.57 -10.70
CA ALA A 46 22.44 -13.33 -11.00
C ALA A 46 22.19 -14.85 -11.07
N PHE A 47 21.25 -15.37 -10.28
CA PHE A 47 20.85 -16.77 -10.29
C PHE A 47 20.25 -17.17 -11.65
N VAL A 48 19.33 -16.36 -12.19
CA VAL A 48 18.65 -16.65 -13.45
C VAL A 48 19.52 -16.34 -14.67
N ASP A 49 20.25 -15.22 -14.66
CA ASP A 49 21.13 -14.81 -15.77
C ASP A 49 22.38 -15.69 -15.90
N GLY A 50 22.68 -16.51 -14.89
CA GLY A 50 23.82 -17.42 -14.89
C GLY A 50 23.78 -18.51 -15.97
N GLY A 51 22.68 -18.63 -16.73
CA GLY A 51 22.56 -19.51 -17.91
C GLY A 51 22.62 -21.02 -17.61
N ARG A 52 22.53 -21.40 -16.33
CA ARG A 52 22.50 -22.79 -15.87
C ARG A 52 21.06 -23.30 -15.81
N ASP A 53 20.88 -24.58 -16.07
CA ASP A 53 19.60 -25.25 -15.83
C ASP A 53 19.30 -25.23 -14.33
N VAL A 54 18.18 -24.62 -13.94
CA VAL A 54 17.75 -24.47 -12.54
C VAL A 54 16.70 -25.50 -12.13
N SER A 55 16.34 -26.45 -13.01
CA SER A 55 15.28 -27.43 -12.76
C SER A 55 15.61 -28.47 -11.68
N ASP A 56 16.87 -28.60 -11.26
CA ASP A 56 17.32 -29.39 -10.09
C ASP A 56 17.65 -28.50 -8.87
N VAL A 57 17.20 -27.24 -8.83
CA VAL A 57 17.50 -26.31 -7.72
C VAL A 57 16.30 -26.13 -6.80
N VAL A 58 16.52 -26.25 -5.49
CA VAL A 58 15.57 -25.81 -4.46
C VAL A 58 16.03 -24.46 -3.91
N VAL A 59 15.20 -23.44 -4.12
CA VAL A 59 15.49 -22.09 -3.63
C VAL A 59 15.09 -21.98 -2.16
N VAL A 60 16.00 -21.45 -1.35
CA VAL A 60 15.75 -21.10 0.05
C VAL A 60 15.81 -19.58 0.17
N ALA A 61 14.79 -18.98 0.78
CA ALA A 61 14.72 -17.53 0.98
C ALA A 61 14.17 -17.20 2.37
N ARG A 62 14.42 -15.98 2.85
CA ARG A 62 13.89 -15.53 4.15
C ARG A 62 12.38 -15.33 4.12
N GLY A 63 11.92 -14.44 3.24
CA GLY A 63 10.52 -13.99 3.16
C GLY A 63 9.73 -14.66 2.04
N GLY A 64 8.40 -14.64 2.19
CA GLY A 64 7.43 -15.31 1.31
C GLY A 64 6.71 -14.37 0.33
N THR A 65 7.34 -13.32 -0.18
CA THR A 65 6.71 -12.44 -1.18
C THR A 65 6.96 -12.95 -2.59
N THR A 66 5.91 -13.05 -3.41
CA THR A 66 5.99 -13.59 -4.77
C THR A 66 6.97 -12.82 -5.63
N THR A 67 6.91 -11.50 -5.57
CA THR A 67 7.69 -10.63 -6.47
C THR A 67 9.19 -10.79 -6.26
N PHE A 68 9.66 -11.11 -5.05
CA PHE A 68 11.08 -11.37 -4.79
C PHE A 68 11.60 -12.58 -5.56
N LEU A 69 10.85 -13.70 -5.55
CA LEU A 69 11.22 -14.95 -6.22
C LEU A 69 10.65 -15.09 -7.65
N ALA A 70 10.06 -14.02 -8.19
CA ALA A 70 9.40 -14.00 -9.50
C ALA A 70 10.24 -14.66 -10.60
N MET A 71 11.48 -14.21 -10.76
CA MET A 71 12.36 -14.74 -11.81
C MET A 71 12.72 -16.22 -11.58
N ALA A 72 12.91 -16.64 -10.33
CA ALA A 72 13.21 -18.02 -9.99
C ALA A 72 12.03 -18.97 -10.29
N LEU A 73 10.80 -18.54 -9.98
CA LEU A 73 9.58 -19.29 -10.31
C LEU A 73 9.43 -19.42 -11.84
N ASN A 74 9.61 -18.32 -12.59
CA ASN A 74 9.57 -18.33 -14.05
C ASN A 74 10.62 -19.24 -14.68
N ALA A 75 11.82 -19.29 -14.09
CA ALA A 75 12.90 -20.15 -14.54
C ALA A 75 12.64 -21.65 -14.29
N GLY A 76 11.65 -22.00 -13.45
CA GLY A 76 11.21 -23.38 -13.24
C GLY A 76 12.06 -24.15 -12.25
N VAL A 77 12.34 -23.56 -11.09
CA VAL A 77 13.03 -24.23 -9.97
C VAL A 77 12.28 -25.48 -9.48
N ALA A 78 13.01 -26.45 -8.92
CA ALA A 78 12.46 -27.71 -8.43
C ALA A 78 11.52 -27.52 -7.24
N GLY A 79 11.82 -26.56 -6.35
CA GLY A 79 11.04 -26.29 -5.15
C GLY A 79 11.46 -25.00 -4.46
N VAL A 80 10.63 -24.57 -3.51
CA VAL A 80 10.84 -23.35 -2.71
C VAL A 80 10.73 -23.66 -1.22
N VAL A 81 11.62 -23.09 -0.42
CA VAL A 81 11.54 -23.11 1.04
C VAL A 81 11.70 -21.70 1.58
N THR A 82 10.81 -21.27 2.49
CA THR A 82 10.93 -19.97 3.16
C THR A 82 10.97 -20.08 4.67
N LEU A 83 11.65 -19.13 5.32
CA LEU A 83 11.73 -19.04 6.79
C LEU A 83 10.51 -18.34 7.41
N GLN A 84 9.74 -17.59 6.60
CA GLN A 84 8.56 -16.83 7.00
C GLN A 84 7.44 -16.94 5.96
N GLY A 85 6.21 -16.60 6.34
CA GLY A 85 5.02 -16.58 5.46
C GLY A 85 4.05 -17.74 5.67
N ALA A 86 2.85 -17.59 5.10
CA ALA A 86 1.74 -18.55 5.21
C ALA A 86 1.36 -19.15 3.86
N PRO A 87 0.77 -20.36 3.80
CA PRO A 87 0.27 -20.97 2.57
C PRO A 87 -0.72 -20.12 1.77
N GLU A 88 -1.46 -19.25 2.44
CA GLU A 88 -2.44 -18.33 1.89
C GLU A 88 -1.81 -17.04 1.32
N SER A 89 -0.49 -16.86 1.49
CA SER A 89 0.25 -15.71 0.98
C SER A 89 0.35 -15.70 -0.54
N HIS A 90 0.75 -14.56 -1.11
CA HIS A 90 0.98 -14.44 -2.55
C HIS A 90 1.95 -15.51 -3.06
N LEU A 91 3.10 -15.73 -2.40
CA LEU A 91 4.07 -16.73 -2.87
C LEU A 91 3.47 -18.13 -2.78
N GLY A 92 2.69 -18.38 -1.74
CA GLY A 92 1.97 -19.63 -1.57
C GLY A 92 1.00 -19.88 -2.74
N ILE A 93 0.21 -18.87 -3.10
CA ILE A 93 -0.70 -18.90 -4.26
C ILE A 93 0.10 -19.19 -5.54
N VAL A 94 1.06 -18.35 -5.89
CA VAL A 94 1.77 -18.47 -7.17
C VAL A 94 2.58 -19.76 -7.27
N SER A 95 3.17 -20.25 -6.18
CA SER A 95 3.84 -21.55 -6.17
C SER A 95 2.89 -22.68 -6.56
N ARG A 96 1.63 -22.66 -6.07
CA ARG A 96 0.60 -23.62 -6.50
C ARG A 96 0.28 -23.47 -7.98
N GLU A 97 0.19 -22.23 -8.48
CA GLU A 97 -0.14 -21.95 -9.88
C GLU A 97 0.92 -22.46 -10.86
N PHE A 98 2.20 -22.40 -10.49
CA PHE A 98 3.28 -23.06 -11.24
C PHE A 98 3.36 -24.57 -10.98
N GLY A 99 2.71 -25.08 -9.93
CA GLY A 99 2.85 -26.46 -9.47
C GLY A 99 4.21 -26.75 -8.84
N ILE A 100 4.89 -25.73 -8.31
CA ILE A 100 6.19 -25.84 -7.66
C ILE A 100 5.97 -26.14 -6.17
N PRO A 101 6.51 -27.26 -5.64
CA PRO A 101 6.45 -27.57 -4.21
C PRO A 101 7.03 -26.46 -3.36
N CYS A 102 6.29 -26.05 -2.33
CA CYS A 102 6.69 -24.96 -1.47
C CYS A 102 6.38 -25.29 0.00
N ILE A 103 7.37 -25.12 0.88
CA ILE A 103 7.22 -25.25 2.33
C ILE A 103 7.63 -23.91 2.96
N MET A 104 6.69 -23.27 3.66
CA MET A 104 6.87 -21.94 4.22
C MET A 104 7.01 -21.98 5.74
N SER A 105 7.58 -20.92 6.32
CA SER A 105 7.82 -20.81 7.76
C SER A 105 8.59 -22.01 8.33
N VAL A 106 9.60 -22.50 7.59
CA VAL A 106 10.43 -23.60 8.03
C VAL A 106 11.39 -23.13 9.12
N THR A 107 11.33 -23.82 10.26
CA THR A 107 12.39 -23.73 11.27
C THR A 107 13.39 -24.85 11.03
N PHE A 108 14.65 -24.50 10.80
CA PHE A 108 15.73 -25.47 10.63
C PHE A 108 16.45 -25.74 11.96
N ASP A 109 16.62 -27.01 12.28
CA ASP A 109 17.32 -27.47 13.49
C ASP A 109 18.84 -27.54 13.29
N LYS A 110 19.29 -27.69 12.04
CA LYS A 110 20.70 -27.85 11.66
C LYS A 110 20.97 -27.17 10.33
N GLY A 111 22.16 -26.58 10.19
CA GLY A 111 22.60 -25.94 8.96
C GLY A 111 23.76 -24.98 9.21
N VAL A 112 24.05 -24.13 8.22
CA VAL A 112 25.00 -23.02 8.33
C VAL A 112 24.25 -21.74 8.73
N ARG A 113 24.99 -20.73 9.18
CA ARG A 113 24.42 -19.41 9.47
C ARG A 113 24.43 -18.51 8.24
N SER A 114 23.29 -17.86 8.00
CA SER A 114 23.18 -16.79 7.02
C SER A 114 23.98 -15.53 7.46
N SER A 115 24.03 -14.52 6.57
CA SER A 115 24.56 -13.18 6.85
C SER A 115 23.88 -12.49 8.06
N ARG A 116 22.62 -12.84 8.35
CA ARG A 116 21.79 -12.27 9.44
C ARG A 116 21.65 -13.21 10.64
N GLY A 117 22.30 -14.37 10.61
CA GLY A 117 22.40 -15.31 11.74
C GLY A 117 21.33 -16.40 11.78
N GLU A 118 20.42 -16.49 10.79
CA GLU A 118 19.45 -17.59 10.68
C GLU A 118 20.15 -18.91 10.31
N VAL A 119 19.59 -20.03 10.78
CA VAL A 119 20.08 -21.37 10.43
C VAL A 119 19.39 -21.82 9.14
N ILE A 120 20.18 -22.17 8.13
CA ILE A 120 19.71 -22.63 6.82
C ILE A 120 20.59 -23.77 6.28
N PRO A 121 20.09 -24.64 5.38
CA PRO A 121 20.93 -25.56 4.64
C PRO A 121 22.00 -24.81 3.83
N ALA A 122 23.22 -25.37 3.75
CA ALA A 122 24.31 -24.73 3.01
C ALA A 122 24.09 -24.74 1.49
N ASP A 123 24.53 -23.69 0.80
CA ASP A 123 24.52 -23.65 -0.68
C ASP A 123 25.23 -24.89 -1.26
N GLY A 124 24.59 -25.52 -2.25
CA GLY A 124 25.16 -26.67 -2.98
C GLY A 124 24.85 -28.05 -2.38
N VAL A 125 24.25 -28.14 -1.19
CA VAL A 125 23.84 -29.44 -0.62
C VAL A 125 22.55 -29.95 -1.25
N ARG A 126 22.36 -31.27 -1.30
CA ARG A 126 21.08 -31.85 -1.75
C ARG A 126 20.04 -31.84 -0.62
N VAL A 127 18.84 -31.40 -0.95
CA VAL A 127 17.65 -31.46 -0.11
C VAL A 127 16.56 -32.33 -0.73
N ARG A 128 15.68 -32.82 0.13
CA ARG A 128 14.44 -33.50 -0.24
C ARG A 128 13.27 -32.81 0.46
N LEU A 129 12.22 -32.49 -0.30
CA LEU A 129 10.97 -31.91 0.19
C LEU A 129 9.90 -32.99 0.20
N ASP A 130 9.34 -33.25 1.38
CA ASP A 130 8.12 -34.05 1.53
C ASP A 130 6.93 -33.10 1.72
N VAL A 131 6.12 -33.04 0.66
CA VAL A 131 4.90 -32.23 0.57
C VAL A 131 3.65 -33.10 0.42
N SER A 132 3.72 -34.37 0.85
CA SER A 132 2.63 -35.34 0.70
C SER A 132 1.47 -35.15 1.69
N SER A 133 1.67 -34.35 2.75
CA SER A 133 0.68 -34.11 3.82
C SER A 133 0.46 -32.62 4.09
N ARG A 134 -0.69 -32.25 4.67
CA ARG A 134 -1.02 -30.91 5.19
C ARG A 134 -1.53 -31.04 6.63
N PRO A 135 -1.33 -30.02 7.50
CA PRO A 135 -0.80 -28.70 7.20
C PRO A 135 0.73 -28.61 7.06
N HIS A 136 1.48 -29.69 7.35
CA HIS A 136 2.95 -29.63 7.46
C HIS A 136 3.70 -30.33 6.33
N GLY A 137 4.81 -29.73 5.92
CA GLY A 137 5.81 -30.32 5.04
C GLY A 137 7.14 -30.50 5.75
N THR A 138 7.94 -31.48 5.34
CA THR A 138 9.24 -31.79 5.96
C THR A 138 10.37 -31.56 4.97
N VAL A 139 11.44 -30.89 5.42
CA VAL A 139 12.68 -30.71 4.67
C VAL A 139 13.74 -31.66 5.20
N TYR A 140 14.34 -32.43 4.31
CA TYR A 140 15.48 -33.28 4.60
C TYR A 140 16.72 -32.78 3.86
N VAL A 141 17.90 -32.97 4.44
CA VAL A 141 19.20 -32.66 3.84
C VAL A 141 20.01 -33.95 3.73
N GLU A 142 20.90 -34.05 2.75
CA GLU A 142 21.85 -35.15 2.64
C GLU A 142 22.72 -35.30 3.91
N GLN A 143 22.96 -36.54 4.33
CA GLN A 143 23.77 -36.83 5.51
C GLN A 143 25.20 -36.30 5.34
N GLY A 144 25.72 -35.63 6.38
CA GLY A 144 27.06 -35.07 6.38
C GLY A 144 27.16 -33.67 5.74
N ALA A 145 26.03 -33.03 5.45
CA ALA A 145 26.00 -31.62 5.05
C ALA A 145 26.66 -30.72 6.11
N PRO A 146 27.26 -29.58 5.71
CA PRO A 146 27.90 -28.65 6.64
C PRO A 146 26.93 -28.11 7.68
N VAL A 147 27.36 -28.09 8.95
CA VAL A 147 26.63 -27.52 10.08
C VAL A 147 27.56 -26.55 10.83
N ASP A 148 27.02 -25.41 11.23
CA ASP A 148 27.66 -24.49 12.16
C ASP A 148 27.18 -24.78 13.60
N ASP A 149 28.01 -25.48 14.38
CA ASP A 149 27.75 -25.82 15.78
C ASP A 149 28.05 -24.66 16.77
N ALA A 150 28.37 -23.46 16.28
CA ALA A 150 28.57 -22.32 17.17
C ALA A 150 27.31 -22.04 18.00
N PRO A 151 27.46 -21.74 19.31
CA PRO A 151 26.32 -21.41 20.16
C PRO A 151 25.52 -20.25 19.55
N PRO A 152 24.18 -20.25 19.68
CA PRO A 152 23.37 -19.15 19.17
C PRO A 152 23.90 -17.82 19.69
N ALA A 153 23.97 -16.80 18.83
CA ALA A 153 24.10 -15.44 19.32
C ALA A 153 22.95 -15.18 20.31
N GLU A 154 23.19 -14.44 21.39
CA GLU A 154 22.12 -14.02 22.31
C GLU A 154 21.11 -13.19 21.50
N GLY A 155 20.05 -13.85 21.04
CA GLY A 155 18.98 -13.25 20.27
C GLY A 155 18.15 -12.33 21.14
N GLY A 156 17.57 -11.30 20.53
CA GLY A 156 16.56 -10.45 21.17
C GLY A 156 15.43 -11.28 21.82
N PRO A 157 14.62 -10.67 22.69
CA PRO A 157 13.68 -11.40 23.53
C PRO A 157 12.77 -12.32 22.70
N ALA A 158 12.92 -13.63 22.88
CA ALA A 158 12.01 -14.62 22.32
C ALA A 158 10.62 -14.43 22.96
N MET A 159 9.56 -14.51 22.15
CA MET A 159 8.20 -14.43 22.64
C MET A 159 7.93 -15.54 23.66
N THR A 160 7.28 -15.21 24.77
CA THR A 160 6.91 -16.21 25.78
C THR A 160 5.85 -17.17 25.22
N PRO A 161 5.73 -18.40 25.76
CA PRO A 161 4.67 -19.33 25.34
C PRO A 161 3.27 -18.73 25.42
N GLU A 162 3.01 -17.85 26.38
CA GLU A 162 1.73 -17.15 26.54
C GLU A 162 1.50 -16.14 25.41
N GLN A 163 2.55 -15.40 25.00
CA GLN A 163 2.46 -14.47 23.87
C GLN A 163 2.19 -15.21 22.56
N LEU A 164 2.85 -16.35 22.35
CA LEU A 164 2.62 -17.22 21.19
C LEU A 164 1.19 -17.77 21.17
N ALA A 165 0.68 -18.25 22.31
CA ALA A 165 -0.69 -18.74 22.42
C ALA A 165 -1.73 -17.63 22.16
N GLN A 166 -1.46 -16.40 22.61
CA GLN A 166 -2.32 -15.25 22.35
C GLN A 166 -2.34 -14.88 20.85
N ILE A 167 -1.18 -14.90 20.18
CA ILE A 167 -1.09 -14.66 18.74
C ILE A 167 -1.85 -15.75 17.98
N GLN A 168 -1.68 -17.02 18.35
CA GLN A 168 -2.42 -18.13 17.71
C GLN A 168 -3.93 -17.97 17.87
N LEU A 169 -4.39 -17.58 19.07
CA LEU A 169 -5.81 -17.32 19.30
C LEU A 169 -6.34 -16.18 18.42
N LEU A 170 -5.57 -15.10 18.25
CA LEU A 170 -5.94 -13.96 17.40
C LEU A 170 -5.86 -14.29 15.91
N LEU A 171 -5.03 -15.25 15.51
CA LEU A 171 -4.98 -15.77 14.14
C LEU A 171 -6.18 -16.64 13.81
N GLU A 172 -6.76 -17.34 14.79
CA GLU A 172 -7.90 -18.24 14.57
C GLU A 172 -9.26 -17.61 14.89
N LYS A 173 -9.29 -16.57 15.73
CA LYS A 173 -10.51 -15.88 16.15
C LYS A 173 -10.33 -14.38 16.25
N PHE A 174 -11.18 -13.64 15.55
CA PHE A 174 -11.26 -12.18 15.62
C PHE A 174 -11.66 -11.73 17.03
N GLY A 175 -10.86 -10.83 17.60
CA GLY A 175 -11.01 -10.41 19.00
C GLY A 175 -10.94 -11.58 20.01
N GLY A 176 -10.40 -12.73 19.60
CA GLY A 176 -10.36 -13.96 20.39
C GLY A 176 -11.70 -14.71 20.49
N VAL A 177 -12.76 -14.25 19.81
CA VAL A 177 -14.12 -14.77 20.01
C VAL A 177 -14.89 -15.11 18.73
N VAL A 178 -14.74 -14.34 17.64
CA VAL A 178 -15.48 -14.59 16.40
C VAL A 178 -14.66 -15.49 15.47
N PRO A 179 -15.18 -16.65 15.04
CA PRO A 179 -14.43 -17.59 14.20
C PRO A 179 -14.33 -17.11 12.74
N HIS A 180 -13.56 -17.86 11.95
CA HIS A 180 -13.49 -17.69 10.50
C HIS A 180 -14.76 -18.16 9.78
N GLY A 181 -14.91 -17.70 8.54
CA GLY A 181 -15.82 -18.29 7.57
C GLY A 181 -17.30 -18.09 7.88
N SER A 182 -18.12 -19.03 7.41
CA SER A 182 -19.59 -18.92 7.49
C SER A 182 -20.10 -18.89 8.94
N GLU A 183 -19.36 -19.47 9.89
CA GLU A 183 -19.68 -19.38 11.32
C GLU A 183 -19.48 -17.95 11.83
N GLY A 184 -18.36 -17.31 11.46
CA GLY A 184 -18.11 -15.91 11.78
C GLY A 184 -19.12 -14.97 11.14
N ASP A 185 -19.48 -15.20 9.86
CA ASP A 185 -20.54 -14.44 9.17
C ASP A 185 -21.85 -14.48 9.96
N ALA A 186 -22.26 -15.67 10.41
CA ALA A 186 -23.48 -15.83 11.18
C ALA A 186 -23.46 -15.04 12.49
N VAL A 187 -22.32 -15.03 13.20
CA VAL A 187 -22.13 -14.24 14.43
C VAL A 187 -22.21 -12.74 14.14
N MET A 188 -21.49 -12.26 13.12
CA MET A 188 -21.47 -10.84 12.76
C MET A 188 -22.84 -10.34 12.32
N ARG A 189 -23.56 -11.14 11.53
CA ARG A 189 -24.91 -10.80 11.05
C ARG A 189 -25.97 -10.84 12.16
N ALA A 190 -25.79 -11.68 13.18
CA ALA A 190 -26.72 -11.72 14.32
C ALA A 190 -26.67 -10.44 15.17
N ASP A 191 -25.57 -9.70 15.11
CA ASP A 191 -25.39 -8.43 15.82
C ASP A 191 -25.89 -7.20 15.03
N MET A 192 -26.06 -7.32 13.71
CA MET A 192 -26.56 -6.25 12.85
C MET A 192 -28.07 -6.03 13.04
N ARG A 193 -28.46 -4.76 13.11
CA ARG A 193 -29.86 -4.31 13.23
C ARG A 193 -30.37 -3.66 11.95
N THR A 194 -29.47 -3.21 11.09
CA THR A 194 -29.80 -2.56 9.82
C THR A 194 -29.56 -3.51 8.64
N ARG A 195 -29.98 -3.06 7.45
CA ARG A 195 -29.70 -3.74 6.18
C ARG A 195 -28.64 -3.02 5.36
N VAL A 196 -27.73 -2.29 6.01
CA VAL A 196 -26.70 -1.46 5.34
C VAL A 196 -25.82 -2.22 4.33
N LEU A 197 -25.60 -3.53 4.55
CA LEU A 197 -24.81 -4.39 3.66
C LEU A 197 -25.65 -5.19 2.65
N TYR A 198 -26.87 -4.74 2.36
CA TYR A 198 -27.77 -5.38 1.39
C TYR A 198 -28.16 -4.39 0.29
N ALA A 199 -28.22 -4.89 -0.93
CA ALA A 199 -28.76 -4.20 -2.10
C ALA A 199 -30.29 -4.08 -1.94
N ASP A 200 -30.73 -3.06 -1.21
CA ASP A 200 -32.12 -2.61 -1.14
C ASP A 200 -32.25 -1.32 -1.95
N ARG A 201 -33.23 -1.23 -2.85
CA ARG A 201 -33.32 -0.12 -3.81
C ARG A 201 -33.93 1.14 -3.20
N ASP A 202 -34.71 1.00 -2.14
CA ASP A 202 -35.49 2.10 -1.58
C ASP A 202 -34.65 3.04 -0.70
N ASP A 203 -33.38 2.70 -0.40
CA ASP A 203 -32.52 3.47 0.51
C ASP A 203 -31.21 4.00 -0.09
N LEU A 204 -30.93 3.75 -1.38
CA LEU A 204 -29.67 4.14 -2.04
C LEU A 204 -29.55 5.66 -2.30
N HIS A 205 -30.68 6.36 -2.32
CA HIS A 205 -30.77 7.80 -2.64
C HIS A 205 -30.70 8.71 -1.41
N ARG A 206 -30.42 8.16 -0.23
CA ARG A 206 -30.17 8.93 0.99
C ARG A 206 -28.78 8.68 1.53
N ASP A 207 -28.34 9.56 2.43
CA ASP A 207 -27.14 9.33 3.21
C ASP A 207 -27.38 8.23 4.25
N LEU A 208 -26.27 7.61 4.63
CA LEU A 208 -26.23 6.70 5.75
C LEU A 208 -26.49 7.40 7.08
N THR A 209 -26.98 6.65 8.04
CA THR A 209 -26.95 7.02 9.45
C THR A 209 -25.61 6.62 10.10
N VAL A 210 -25.31 7.19 11.26
CA VAL A 210 -24.12 6.80 12.06
C VAL A 210 -24.19 5.34 12.52
N GLU A 211 -25.39 4.83 12.85
CA GLU A 211 -25.58 3.42 13.21
C GLU A 211 -25.23 2.50 12.04
N GLU A 212 -25.76 2.77 10.85
CA GLU A 212 -25.52 1.98 9.65
C GLU A 212 -24.03 1.94 9.24
N VAL A 213 -23.35 3.10 9.23
CA VAL A 213 -21.91 3.11 8.87
C VAL A 213 -21.08 2.37 9.92
N ASN A 214 -21.42 2.46 11.21
CA ASN A 214 -20.71 1.75 12.26
C ASN A 214 -20.93 0.24 12.22
N GLU A 215 -22.14 -0.23 11.87
CA GLU A 215 -22.39 -1.65 11.60
C GLU A 215 -21.56 -2.14 10.39
N ALA A 216 -21.49 -1.33 9.33
CA ALA A 216 -20.67 -1.65 8.17
C ALA A 216 -19.17 -1.73 8.53
N ILE A 217 -18.61 -0.73 9.21
CA ILE A 217 -17.21 -0.73 9.66
C ILE A 217 -16.92 -1.99 10.48
N LYS A 218 -17.78 -2.34 11.44
CA LYS A 218 -17.61 -3.51 12.29
C LYS A 218 -17.56 -4.81 11.48
N TYR A 219 -18.47 -4.98 10.52
CA TYR A 219 -18.48 -6.16 9.66
C TYR A 219 -17.24 -6.22 8.75
N TYR A 220 -16.89 -5.11 8.09
CA TYR A 220 -15.71 -5.02 7.23
C TYR A 220 -14.42 -5.30 8.01
N THR A 221 -14.35 -4.90 9.28
CA THR A 221 -13.19 -5.20 10.15
C THR A 221 -13.01 -6.70 10.36
N TRP A 222 -14.09 -7.42 10.68
CA TRP A 222 -14.03 -8.88 10.78
C TRP A 222 -13.79 -9.54 9.42
N ASN A 223 -14.44 -9.06 8.35
CA ASN A 223 -14.30 -9.61 7.00
C ASN A 223 -12.87 -9.48 6.48
N GLU A 224 -12.22 -8.35 6.74
CA GLU A 224 -10.80 -8.18 6.44
C GLU A 224 -9.94 -9.14 7.25
N TRP A 225 -10.15 -9.22 8.56
CA TRP A 225 -9.44 -10.18 9.40
C TRP A 225 -9.62 -11.62 8.90
N ASP A 226 -10.83 -12.02 8.55
CA ASP A 226 -11.15 -13.36 8.04
C ASP A 226 -10.41 -13.68 6.73
N ALA A 227 -10.13 -12.64 5.93
CA ALA A 227 -9.50 -12.76 4.64
C ALA A 227 -7.96 -12.57 4.69
N LEU A 228 -7.43 -11.82 5.66
CA LEU A 228 -6.04 -11.36 5.69
C LEU A 228 -5.27 -11.66 6.98
N ALA A 229 -5.88 -12.16 8.06
CA ALA A 229 -5.19 -12.36 9.34
C ALA A 229 -3.94 -13.25 9.22
N ALA A 230 -4.00 -14.30 8.40
CA ALA A 230 -2.85 -15.16 8.12
C ALA A 230 -1.67 -14.40 7.50
N ARG A 231 -1.93 -13.30 6.77
CA ARG A 231 -0.90 -12.44 6.18
C ARG A 231 -0.13 -11.63 7.21
N ALA A 232 -0.60 -11.50 8.45
CA ALA A 232 0.19 -10.91 9.54
C ALA A 232 1.52 -11.67 9.79
N THR A 233 1.63 -12.91 9.30
CA THR A 233 2.84 -13.73 9.37
C THR A 233 3.74 -13.63 8.13
N GLU A 234 3.31 -12.89 7.11
CA GLU A 234 4.14 -12.65 5.92
C GLU A 234 5.28 -11.70 6.27
N GLY A 235 6.50 -12.21 6.16
CA GLY A 235 7.73 -11.48 6.42
C GLY A 235 8.01 -10.32 5.46
N GLU A 236 9.19 -9.72 5.62
CA GLU A 236 9.71 -8.66 4.74
C GLU A 236 9.87 -9.18 3.30
N SER A 237 9.52 -8.36 2.30
CA SER A 237 9.93 -8.62 0.92
C SER A 237 11.38 -8.22 0.71
N GLY A 238 12.15 -9.03 -0.02
CA GLY A 238 13.48 -8.63 -0.47
C GLY A 238 13.48 -7.58 -1.60
N LEU A 239 12.36 -7.40 -2.31
CA LEU A 239 12.28 -6.48 -3.46
C LEU A 239 11.44 -5.23 -3.17
N ILE A 240 10.23 -5.40 -2.63
CA ILE A 240 9.22 -4.34 -2.51
C ILE A 240 8.84 -4.13 -1.03
N PRO A 241 9.13 -2.96 -0.43
CA PRO A 241 8.91 -2.68 1.00
C PRO A 241 7.40 -2.61 1.34
N ARG A 242 6.84 -3.78 1.63
CA ARG A 242 5.40 -4.00 1.64
C ARG A 242 4.69 -3.25 2.74
N GLN A 243 5.10 -3.48 3.98
CA GLN A 243 4.44 -2.90 5.14
C GLN A 243 4.46 -1.36 5.06
N GLU A 244 5.55 -0.79 4.55
CA GLU A 244 5.71 0.65 4.36
C GLU A 244 4.76 1.20 3.28
N TYR A 245 4.69 0.56 2.10
CA TYR A 245 3.77 1.03 1.07
C TYR A 245 2.31 0.77 1.43
N GLU A 246 2.00 -0.33 2.14
CA GLU A 246 0.65 -0.63 2.64
C GLU A 246 0.23 0.46 3.64
N ALA A 247 1.12 0.82 4.57
CA ALA A 247 0.85 1.89 5.52
C ALA A 247 0.60 3.24 4.82
N MET A 248 1.46 3.63 3.88
CA MET A 248 1.28 4.88 3.15
C MET A 248 0.07 4.86 2.22
N GLY A 249 -0.13 3.81 1.43
CA GLY A 249 -1.22 3.69 0.46
C GLY A 249 -2.59 3.64 1.12
N ILE A 250 -2.75 2.81 2.16
CA ILE A 250 -4.01 2.72 2.90
C ILE A 250 -4.29 4.05 3.63
N MET A 251 -3.29 4.65 4.28
CA MET A 251 -3.45 5.98 4.88
C MET A 251 -3.79 7.07 3.86
N ASN A 252 -3.26 6.98 2.64
CA ASN A 252 -3.60 7.90 1.56
C ASN A 252 -5.06 7.75 1.10
N CYS A 253 -5.61 6.54 1.10
CA CYS A 253 -7.04 6.31 0.78
C CYS A 253 -7.96 7.16 1.67
N TRP A 254 -7.66 7.28 2.97
CA TRP A 254 -8.43 8.12 3.90
C TRP A 254 -8.53 9.59 3.45
N PHE A 255 -7.44 10.16 2.93
CA PHE A 255 -7.43 11.55 2.48
C PHE A 255 -8.00 11.74 1.07
N MET A 256 -7.86 10.72 0.21
CA MET A 256 -8.11 10.86 -1.22
C MET A 256 -9.46 10.29 -1.68
N HIS A 257 -9.82 9.08 -1.26
CA HIS A 257 -11.01 8.37 -1.75
C HIS A 257 -12.32 9.10 -1.48
N PRO A 258 -12.60 9.65 -0.28
CA PRO A 258 -13.84 10.37 -0.05
C PRO A 258 -14.03 11.54 -1.02
N THR A 259 -12.95 12.25 -1.32
CA THR A 259 -12.96 13.39 -2.26
C THR A 259 -13.25 12.91 -3.67
N TRP A 260 -12.53 11.90 -4.17
CA TRP A 260 -12.70 11.42 -5.54
C TRP A 260 -14.09 10.82 -5.76
N LEU A 261 -14.56 9.97 -4.85
CA LEU A 261 -15.86 9.33 -4.95
C LEU A 261 -16.98 10.36 -4.92
N ARG A 262 -16.88 11.38 -4.05
CA ARG A 262 -17.84 12.49 -4.01
C ARG A 262 -17.85 13.28 -5.32
N VAL A 263 -16.69 13.65 -5.85
CA VAL A 263 -16.57 14.34 -7.15
C VAL A 263 -17.21 13.51 -8.26
N ILE A 264 -16.92 12.21 -8.33
CA ILE A 264 -17.51 11.32 -9.33
C ILE A 264 -19.03 11.33 -9.22
N GLU A 265 -19.57 11.06 -8.04
CA GLU A 265 -21.01 11.01 -7.84
C GLU A 265 -21.71 12.36 -8.11
N ASP A 266 -21.15 13.48 -7.66
CA ASP A 266 -21.73 14.80 -7.88
C ASP A 266 -21.81 15.13 -9.39
N ARG A 267 -20.90 14.57 -10.19
CA ARG A 267 -20.85 14.76 -11.66
C ARG A 267 -21.84 13.88 -12.40
N ILE A 268 -21.95 12.59 -12.03
CA ILE A 268 -22.72 11.61 -12.82
C ILE A 268 -24.06 11.20 -12.19
N GLY A 269 -24.26 11.49 -10.91
CA GLY A 269 -25.43 11.12 -10.14
C GLY A 269 -25.43 9.67 -9.63
N ILE A 270 -26.30 9.43 -8.64
CA ILE A 270 -26.45 8.15 -7.94
C ILE A 270 -26.80 6.99 -8.89
N ASP A 271 -27.75 7.20 -9.81
CA ASP A 271 -28.20 6.14 -10.72
C ASP A 271 -27.07 5.67 -11.62
N ARG A 272 -26.22 6.60 -12.09
CA ARG A 272 -25.08 6.24 -12.92
C ARG A 272 -23.98 5.51 -12.12
N MET A 273 -23.82 5.81 -10.82
CA MET A 273 -22.96 5.00 -9.95
C MET A 273 -23.43 3.55 -9.87
N ILE A 274 -24.74 3.31 -9.78
CA ILE A 274 -25.30 1.95 -9.80
C ILE A 274 -25.03 1.28 -11.15
N GLU A 275 -25.26 1.97 -12.27
CA GLU A 275 -25.00 1.45 -13.61
C GLU A 275 -23.52 1.09 -13.85
N ILE A 276 -22.57 1.85 -13.27
CA ILE A 276 -21.15 1.51 -13.30
C ILE A 276 -20.92 0.16 -12.60
N GLY A 277 -21.52 -0.05 -11.42
CA GLY A 277 -21.41 -1.32 -10.70
C GLY A 277 -21.82 -2.55 -11.52
N GLU A 278 -22.86 -2.40 -12.35
CA GLU A 278 -23.34 -3.46 -13.25
C GLU A 278 -22.33 -3.85 -14.34
N ILE A 279 -21.24 -3.11 -14.55
CA ILE A 279 -20.17 -3.52 -15.46
C ILE A 279 -19.57 -4.85 -15.00
N GLY A 280 -19.41 -5.06 -13.69
CA GLY A 280 -18.77 -6.27 -13.15
C GLY A 280 -19.51 -7.58 -13.40
N ARG A 281 -20.80 -7.54 -13.74
CA ARG A 281 -21.58 -8.71 -14.18
C ARG A 281 -21.67 -8.86 -15.71
N ARG A 282 -21.47 -7.76 -16.45
CA ARG A 282 -21.61 -7.68 -17.91
C ARG A 282 -20.29 -7.84 -18.67
N GLU A 283 -19.17 -7.50 -18.05
CA GLU A 283 -17.85 -7.52 -18.68
C GLU A 283 -16.88 -8.46 -17.95
N ILE A 284 -15.94 -9.01 -18.70
CA ILE A 284 -14.79 -9.77 -18.20
C ILE A 284 -13.50 -8.97 -18.41
N GLY A 285 -12.45 -9.26 -17.64
CA GLY A 285 -11.22 -8.46 -17.66
C GLY A 285 -11.51 -7.03 -17.22
N THR A 286 -12.31 -6.87 -16.16
CA THR A 286 -12.67 -5.56 -15.58
C THR A 286 -12.33 -5.48 -14.10
N LYS A 287 -11.79 -4.33 -13.71
CA LYS A 287 -11.52 -3.99 -12.31
C LYS A 287 -12.73 -3.36 -11.61
N ILE A 288 -13.90 -3.31 -12.25
CA ILE A 288 -15.16 -3.15 -11.53
C ILE A 288 -15.55 -4.53 -11.01
N ASN A 289 -14.94 -4.94 -9.91
CA ASN A 289 -15.07 -6.28 -9.34
C ASN A 289 -15.07 -6.23 -7.81
N MET A 290 -15.23 -7.38 -7.14
CA MET A 290 -15.37 -7.41 -5.67
C MET A 290 -14.17 -6.79 -4.95
N LEU A 291 -12.94 -7.09 -5.38
CA LEU A 291 -11.72 -6.61 -4.71
C LEU A 291 -11.66 -5.09 -4.71
N HIS A 292 -11.91 -4.46 -5.85
CA HIS A 292 -11.79 -3.01 -5.98
C HIS A 292 -12.91 -2.28 -5.23
N LEU A 293 -14.15 -2.80 -5.29
CA LEU A 293 -15.26 -2.23 -4.51
C LEU A 293 -15.06 -2.41 -3.01
N TRP A 294 -14.58 -3.59 -2.59
CA TRP A 294 -14.26 -3.90 -1.20
C TRP A 294 -13.18 -2.96 -0.68
N ALA A 295 -12.13 -2.77 -1.47
CA ALA A 295 -11.01 -1.90 -1.14
C ALA A 295 -11.42 -0.43 -1.00
N LEU A 296 -12.27 0.10 -1.90
CA LEU A 296 -12.78 1.48 -1.80
C LEU A 296 -13.49 1.74 -0.47
N ALA A 297 -14.25 0.77 0.05
CA ALA A 297 -14.91 0.89 1.35
C ALA A 297 -13.90 0.73 2.51
N THR A 298 -13.18 -0.39 2.54
CA THR A 298 -12.37 -0.76 3.71
C THR A 298 -11.13 0.13 3.88
N ALA A 299 -10.43 0.46 2.78
CA ALA A 299 -9.15 1.17 2.84
C ALA A 299 -9.30 2.60 3.34
N THR A 300 -10.46 3.24 3.12
CA THR A 300 -10.74 4.56 3.68
C THR A 300 -10.84 4.52 5.21
N SER A 301 -11.56 3.54 5.77
CA SER A 301 -11.72 3.41 7.22
C SER A 301 -10.43 2.92 7.90
N PHE A 302 -9.73 1.96 7.28
CA PHE A 302 -8.41 1.53 7.75
C PHE A 302 -7.40 2.67 7.67
N GLY A 303 -7.37 3.43 6.57
CA GLY A 303 -6.48 4.59 6.43
C GLY A 303 -6.66 5.61 7.56
N ARG A 304 -7.90 5.83 7.99
CA ARG A 304 -8.22 6.63 9.17
C ARG A 304 -7.63 6.00 10.44
N GLY A 305 -7.75 4.69 10.62
CA GLY A 305 -7.13 3.94 11.72
C GLY A 305 -5.61 4.12 11.78
N ILE A 306 -4.91 4.06 10.64
CA ILE A 306 -3.46 4.31 10.57
C ILE A 306 -3.15 5.77 10.95
N ALA A 307 -3.90 6.74 10.43
CA ALA A 307 -3.70 8.15 10.75
C ALA A 307 -3.94 8.46 12.25
N LEU A 308 -4.87 7.74 12.89
CA LEU A 308 -5.10 7.81 14.34
C LEU A 308 -3.93 7.20 15.13
N GLU A 309 -3.42 6.05 14.70
CA GLU A 309 -2.29 5.37 15.36
C GLU A 309 -1.01 6.22 15.29
N LEU A 310 -0.77 6.87 14.15
CA LEU A 310 0.32 7.82 13.97
C LEU A 310 0.03 9.19 14.59
N ASN A 311 -1.18 9.37 15.14
CA ASN A 311 -1.64 10.55 15.85
C ASN A 311 -1.58 11.83 15.00
N LEU A 312 -2.02 11.74 13.75
CA LEU A 312 -2.04 12.87 12.82
C LEU A 312 -3.25 13.78 13.08
N HIS A 313 -4.33 13.21 13.60
CA HIS A 313 -5.56 13.89 14.01
C HIS A 313 -6.31 13.05 15.05
N ASP A 314 -7.35 13.63 15.66
CA ASP A 314 -8.22 12.91 16.59
C ASP A 314 -9.32 12.10 15.87
N ILE A 315 -10.13 11.39 16.65
CA ILE A 315 -11.23 10.54 16.16
C ILE A 315 -12.35 11.35 15.47
N ASN A 316 -12.50 12.64 15.73
CA ASN A 316 -13.57 13.46 15.18
C ASN A 316 -13.21 14.05 13.81
N TYR A 317 -11.92 14.20 13.52
CA TYR A 317 -11.44 14.82 12.27
C TYR A 317 -12.10 14.19 11.04
N LYS A 318 -12.98 14.96 10.39
CA LYS A 318 -13.72 14.58 9.16
C LYS A 318 -14.38 13.19 9.22
N ALA A 319 -14.74 12.69 10.41
CA ALA A 319 -15.20 11.32 10.59
C ALA A 319 -16.42 10.96 9.73
N ASP A 320 -17.27 11.95 9.41
CA ASP A 320 -18.46 11.78 8.57
C ASP A 320 -18.14 11.40 7.11
N THR A 321 -16.93 11.67 6.62
CA THR A 321 -16.52 11.29 5.26
C THR A 321 -16.46 9.77 5.04
N VAL A 322 -16.35 8.99 6.12
CA VAL A 322 -16.48 7.51 6.06
C VAL A 322 -17.90 7.14 5.63
N ARG A 323 -18.91 7.86 6.12
CA ARG A 323 -20.32 7.65 5.81
C ARG A 323 -20.60 7.87 4.33
N ASP A 324 -20.03 8.94 3.78
CA ASP A 324 -20.08 9.27 2.35
C ASP A 324 -19.49 8.16 1.50
N THR A 325 -18.28 7.72 1.85
CA THR A 325 -17.56 6.67 1.13
C THR A 325 -18.34 5.37 1.11
N PHE A 326 -18.80 4.89 2.27
CA PHE A 326 -19.61 3.67 2.37
C PHE A 326 -20.97 3.83 1.68
N GLY A 327 -21.56 5.03 1.69
CA GLY A 327 -22.76 5.37 0.95
C GLY A 327 -22.59 5.13 -0.55
N ILE A 328 -21.54 5.72 -1.12
CA ILE A 328 -21.22 5.65 -2.56
C ILE A 328 -20.83 4.23 -2.98
N VAL A 329 -19.99 3.54 -2.20
CA VAL A 329 -19.56 2.17 -2.51
C VAL A 329 -20.74 1.19 -2.49
N ARG A 330 -21.74 1.39 -1.62
CA ARG A 330 -23.00 0.60 -1.67
C ARG A 330 -23.66 0.67 -3.05
N ARG A 331 -23.63 1.84 -3.71
CA ARG A 331 -24.33 2.07 -4.98
C ARG A 331 -23.67 1.22 -6.07
N LEU A 332 -22.34 1.18 -6.08
CA LEU A 332 -21.55 0.30 -6.94
C LEU A 332 -21.87 -1.18 -6.66
N TYR A 333 -21.91 -1.59 -5.39
CA TYR A 333 -22.25 -2.98 -5.04
C TYR A 333 -23.68 -3.37 -5.40
N SER A 334 -24.65 -2.45 -5.28
CA SER A 334 -26.03 -2.66 -5.73
C SER A 334 -26.09 -2.93 -7.24
N GLY A 335 -25.25 -2.26 -8.03
CA GLY A 335 -25.10 -2.57 -9.45
C GLY A 335 -24.46 -3.94 -9.71
N LEU A 336 -23.40 -4.26 -8.96
CA LEU A 336 -22.67 -5.52 -9.11
C LEU A 336 -23.55 -6.74 -8.84
N TRP A 337 -24.29 -6.72 -7.73
CA TRP A 337 -25.09 -7.86 -7.28
C TRP A 337 -26.56 -7.81 -7.70
N GLY A 338 -27.09 -6.62 -7.98
CA GLY A 338 -28.51 -6.39 -8.25
C GLY A 338 -29.42 -6.48 -7.02
N GLU A 339 -29.27 -7.54 -6.22
CA GLU A 339 -30.08 -7.84 -5.03
C GLU A 339 -29.28 -8.65 -3.98
N GLY A 340 -29.74 -8.64 -2.73
CA GLY A 340 -29.13 -9.44 -1.65
C GLY A 340 -27.90 -8.81 -1.01
N PRO A 341 -27.10 -9.54 -0.22
CA PRO A 341 -25.97 -8.96 0.52
C PRO A 341 -24.78 -8.60 -0.38
N TYR A 342 -23.98 -7.61 0.00
CA TYR A 342 -22.87 -7.09 -0.82
C TYR A 342 -21.58 -7.92 -0.79
N LEU A 343 -21.35 -8.70 0.25
CA LEU A 343 -20.07 -9.38 0.47
C LEU A 343 -20.17 -10.88 0.21
N ALA A 344 -19.12 -11.48 -0.34
CA ALA A 344 -19.02 -12.91 -0.62
C ALA A 344 -19.12 -13.74 0.66
N SER A 345 -18.58 -13.25 1.79
CA SER A 345 -18.74 -13.88 3.11
C SER A 345 -20.21 -14.06 3.51
N MET A 346 -21.08 -13.11 3.15
CA MET A 346 -22.53 -13.15 3.39
C MET A 346 -23.29 -14.04 2.38
N ARG A 347 -22.61 -14.50 1.33
CA ARG A 347 -23.13 -15.37 0.26
C ARG A 347 -22.60 -16.79 0.36
N GLY A 348 -22.15 -17.18 1.55
CA GLY A 348 -21.55 -18.51 1.79
C GLY A 348 -20.25 -18.70 1.01
N PHE A 349 -19.47 -17.63 0.85
CA PHE A 349 -18.18 -17.60 0.16
C PHE A 349 -18.28 -18.05 -1.30
N LYS A 350 -19.35 -17.63 -1.98
CA LYS A 350 -19.58 -17.85 -3.42
C LYS A 350 -19.81 -16.51 -4.10
N ALA A 351 -19.26 -16.37 -5.31
CA ALA A 351 -19.41 -15.17 -6.11
C ALA A 351 -19.74 -15.43 -7.60
N PRO A 352 -20.88 -16.04 -7.93
CA PRO A 352 -21.33 -16.19 -9.31
C PRO A 352 -21.88 -14.86 -9.86
N ILE A 353 -21.00 -13.89 -10.14
CA ILE A 353 -21.37 -12.51 -10.47
C ILE A 353 -21.78 -12.33 -11.94
N LEU A 354 -20.98 -12.85 -12.87
CA LEU A 354 -21.20 -12.75 -14.31
C LEU A 354 -22.58 -13.24 -14.74
N ASP A 355 -23.17 -12.51 -15.70
CA ASP A 355 -24.44 -12.87 -16.31
C ASP A 355 -24.35 -14.28 -16.96
N PRO A 356 -25.43 -15.09 -16.92
CA PRO A 356 -25.41 -16.48 -17.41
C PRO A 356 -24.90 -16.65 -18.86
N SER A 357 -25.10 -15.64 -19.71
CA SER A 357 -24.62 -15.64 -21.10
C SER A 357 -23.10 -15.77 -21.23
N TRP A 358 -22.33 -15.33 -20.23
CA TRP A 358 -20.88 -15.55 -20.20
C TRP A 358 -20.54 -17.02 -19.98
N ILE A 359 -21.29 -17.70 -19.11
CA ILE A 359 -21.08 -19.12 -18.82
C ILE A 359 -21.39 -19.95 -20.06
N ASP A 360 -22.47 -19.63 -20.77
CA ASP A 360 -22.82 -20.25 -22.05
C ASP A 360 -21.70 -20.06 -23.09
N ARG A 361 -21.12 -18.85 -23.17
CA ARG A 361 -20.00 -18.53 -24.06
C ARG A 361 -18.73 -19.30 -23.69
N PHE A 362 -18.39 -19.38 -22.40
CA PHE A 362 -17.25 -20.17 -21.93
C PHE A 362 -17.41 -21.64 -22.28
N VAL A 363 -18.61 -22.21 -22.10
CA VAL A 363 -18.90 -23.61 -22.45
C VAL A 363 -18.71 -23.83 -23.95
N ALA A 364 -19.16 -22.90 -24.80
CA ALA A 364 -19.00 -22.98 -26.25
C ALA A 364 -17.53 -22.92 -26.69
N ASP A 365 -16.72 -22.13 -26.00
CA ASP A 365 -15.29 -21.93 -26.31
C ASP A 365 -14.35 -22.88 -25.51
N ARG A 366 -14.89 -23.87 -24.80
CA ARG A 366 -14.11 -24.78 -23.94
C ARG A 366 -13.08 -25.58 -24.74
N ILE A 367 -11.82 -25.47 -24.31
CA ILE A 367 -10.69 -26.28 -24.75
C ILE A 367 -10.47 -27.40 -23.72
N PRO A 368 -10.50 -28.69 -24.09
CA PRO A 368 -10.21 -29.78 -23.17
C PRO A 368 -8.72 -29.82 -22.78
N LEU A 369 -8.43 -30.17 -21.52
CA LEU A 369 -7.06 -30.36 -21.00
C LEU A 369 -6.75 -31.85 -20.74
N ASP A 370 -7.11 -32.69 -21.71
CA ASP A 370 -6.90 -34.15 -21.64
C ASP A 370 -5.44 -34.54 -21.91
N ASP A 371 -4.75 -33.75 -22.73
CA ASP A 371 -3.34 -33.92 -23.08
C ASP A 371 -2.40 -33.21 -22.07
N GLU A 372 -1.29 -33.87 -21.75
CA GLU A 372 -0.34 -33.37 -20.75
C GLU A 372 0.41 -32.12 -21.23
N ALA A 373 0.70 -31.99 -22.53
CA ALA A 373 1.33 -30.80 -23.07
C ALA A 373 0.38 -29.59 -23.02
N ALA A 374 -0.91 -29.79 -23.33
CA ALA A 374 -1.93 -28.74 -23.18
C ALA A 374 -2.09 -28.31 -21.71
N ARG A 375 -2.13 -29.26 -20.77
CA ARG A 375 -2.19 -28.98 -19.33
C ARG A 375 -0.97 -28.18 -18.87
N SER A 376 0.22 -28.62 -19.25
CA SER A 376 1.48 -27.95 -18.89
C SER A 376 1.56 -26.54 -19.50
N ALA A 377 1.14 -26.36 -20.76
CA ALA A 377 1.10 -25.06 -21.42
C ALA A 377 0.15 -24.09 -20.71
N PHE A 378 -1.06 -24.53 -20.37
CA PHE A 378 -2.01 -23.75 -19.58
C PHE A 378 -1.44 -23.36 -18.22
N GLN A 379 -0.94 -24.35 -17.45
CA GLN A 379 -0.43 -24.13 -16.11
C GLN A 379 0.70 -23.10 -16.08
N ARG A 380 1.67 -23.23 -17.00
CA ARG A 380 2.79 -22.28 -17.10
C ARG A 380 2.35 -20.89 -17.53
N PHE A 381 1.43 -20.79 -18.50
CA PHE A 381 0.85 -19.50 -18.88
C PHE A 381 0.12 -18.84 -17.71
N ASN A 382 -0.71 -19.60 -16.98
CA ASN A 382 -1.48 -19.11 -15.85
C ASN A 382 -0.56 -18.54 -14.75
N GLY A 383 0.46 -19.31 -14.36
CA GLY A 383 1.48 -18.86 -13.40
C GLY A 383 2.23 -17.60 -13.85
N SER A 384 2.70 -17.56 -15.10
CA SER A 384 3.43 -16.40 -15.65
C SER A 384 2.55 -15.14 -15.70
N ALA A 385 1.30 -15.25 -16.16
CA ALA A 385 0.38 -14.12 -16.24
C ALA A 385 -0.02 -13.60 -14.86
N GLU A 386 -0.27 -14.49 -13.90
CA GLU A 386 -0.54 -14.14 -12.50
C GLU A 386 0.64 -13.43 -11.85
N LEU A 387 1.85 -13.94 -12.07
CA LEU A 387 3.07 -13.31 -11.56
C LEU A 387 3.29 -11.92 -12.14
N MET A 388 3.09 -11.73 -13.44
CA MET A 388 3.15 -10.42 -14.08
C MET A 388 2.12 -9.46 -13.47
N GLY A 389 0.90 -9.95 -13.21
CA GLY A 389 -0.14 -9.20 -12.52
C GLY A 389 0.30 -8.69 -11.14
N PHE A 390 0.89 -9.57 -10.31
CA PHE A 390 1.45 -9.17 -9.01
C PHE A 390 2.59 -8.15 -9.15
N LEU A 391 3.53 -8.37 -10.08
CA LEU A 391 4.69 -7.50 -10.25
C LEU A 391 4.31 -6.10 -10.75
N LEU A 392 3.42 -6.01 -11.74
CA LEU A 392 2.89 -4.75 -12.27
C LEU A 392 2.19 -3.91 -11.19
N HIS A 393 1.59 -4.58 -10.21
CA HIS A 393 0.85 -3.96 -9.12
C HIS A 393 1.65 -3.95 -7.80
N PHE A 394 2.97 -4.05 -7.84
CA PHE A 394 3.84 -3.91 -6.66
C PHE A 394 3.56 -4.93 -5.54
N ASP A 395 3.44 -6.22 -5.90
CA ASP A 395 3.09 -7.33 -5.00
C ASP A 395 1.71 -7.19 -4.35
N ASN A 396 0.78 -6.56 -5.08
CA ASN A 396 -0.62 -6.41 -4.70
C ASN A 396 -1.52 -7.33 -5.54
N ARG A 397 -2.60 -7.81 -4.92
CA ARG A 397 -3.68 -8.58 -5.55
C ARG A 397 -4.50 -7.79 -6.59
N LEU A 398 -4.33 -6.47 -6.70
CA LEU A 398 -5.05 -5.62 -7.67
C LEU A 398 -4.90 -6.06 -9.13
N GLY A 399 -3.84 -6.80 -9.44
CA GLY A 399 -3.62 -7.39 -10.74
C GLY A 399 -4.50 -8.61 -11.04
N LEU A 400 -5.40 -9.02 -10.14
CA LEU A 400 -6.15 -10.27 -10.23
C LEU A 400 -7.63 -10.10 -9.84
N GLY A 401 -8.48 -11.02 -10.31
CA GLY A 401 -9.88 -11.08 -9.90
C GLY A 401 -10.53 -12.44 -10.16
N ASP A 402 -10.72 -13.23 -9.11
CA ASP A 402 -11.43 -14.51 -9.16
C ASP A 402 -12.93 -14.37 -8.85
N THR A 403 -13.76 -15.12 -9.55
CA THR A 403 -15.21 -15.25 -9.30
C THR A 403 -15.70 -16.68 -9.52
N GLY A 404 -16.90 -16.98 -9.03
CA GLY A 404 -17.52 -18.30 -9.02
C GLY A 404 -17.66 -18.91 -7.62
N PRO A 405 -17.89 -20.23 -7.49
CA PRO A 405 -18.14 -21.16 -8.59
C PRO A 405 -19.45 -20.85 -9.32
N TYR A 406 -19.44 -20.96 -10.64
CA TYR A 406 -20.62 -20.91 -11.50
C TYR A 406 -21.12 -22.33 -11.76
N PRO A 407 -22.31 -22.71 -11.27
CA PRO A 407 -22.80 -24.08 -11.44
C PRO A 407 -23.16 -24.38 -12.89
N LEU A 408 -22.85 -25.60 -13.35
CA LEU A 408 -23.20 -26.12 -14.67
C LEU A 408 -24.37 -27.12 -14.59
N PRO A 409 -25.14 -27.32 -15.69
CA PRO A 409 -26.29 -28.23 -15.71
C PRO A 409 -25.94 -29.71 -15.43
N ASP A 410 -24.71 -30.13 -15.70
CA ASP A 410 -24.20 -31.48 -15.45
C ASP A 410 -23.75 -31.70 -14.00
N GLY A 411 -23.91 -30.69 -13.14
CA GLY A 411 -23.48 -30.70 -11.75
C GLY A 411 -22.04 -30.24 -11.54
N GLY A 412 -21.28 -30.00 -12.61
CA GLY A 412 -19.94 -29.41 -12.56
C GLY A 412 -20.01 -27.91 -12.25
N PHE A 413 -18.86 -27.23 -12.33
CA PHE A 413 -18.80 -25.78 -12.18
C PHE A 413 -17.64 -25.15 -12.94
N VAL A 414 -17.70 -23.81 -13.06
CA VAL A 414 -16.64 -22.96 -13.62
C VAL A 414 -16.10 -22.03 -12.54
N LEU A 415 -14.78 -21.87 -12.49
CA LEU A 415 -14.12 -20.74 -11.82
C LEU A 415 -13.61 -19.79 -12.89
N VAL A 416 -13.76 -18.48 -12.68
CA VAL A 416 -13.29 -17.47 -13.64
C VAL A 416 -12.23 -16.61 -12.95
N ARG A 417 -11.12 -16.38 -13.65
CA ARG A 417 -10.00 -15.58 -13.18
C ARG A 417 -9.65 -14.51 -14.22
N ASP A 418 -9.63 -13.26 -13.79
CA ASP A 418 -9.05 -12.15 -14.55
C ASP A 418 -7.61 -11.89 -14.10
N LEU A 419 -6.71 -11.72 -15.06
CA LEU A 419 -5.27 -11.46 -14.89
C LEU A 419 -4.91 -10.17 -15.63
N PHE A 420 -4.62 -9.09 -14.90
CA PHE A 420 -4.32 -7.77 -15.45
C PHE A 420 -2.82 -7.58 -15.67
N THR A 421 -2.37 -7.72 -16.92
CA THR A 421 -0.95 -7.74 -17.29
C THR A 421 -0.44 -6.42 -17.87
N ASN A 422 -1.31 -5.43 -18.09
CA ASN A 422 -0.93 -4.10 -18.54
C ASN A 422 -1.92 -3.04 -17.99
N GLU A 423 -1.42 -1.96 -17.40
CA GLU A 423 -2.23 -0.91 -16.79
C GLU A 423 -1.61 0.46 -17.08
N PRO A 424 -1.99 1.12 -18.20
CA PRO A 424 -1.36 2.36 -18.66
C PRO A 424 -1.60 3.56 -17.73
N ALA A 425 -2.28 3.37 -16.58
CA ALA A 425 -2.39 4.39 -15.54
C ALA A 425 -1.09 4.60 -14.75
N PHE A 426 -0.15 3.65 -14.78
CA PHE A 426 1.05 3.71 -13.95
C PHE A 426 2.32 4.00 -14.78
N PRO A 427 3.24 4.87 -14.32
CA PRO A 427 4.43 5.25 -15.09
C PRO A 427 5.43 4.11 -15.42
N TRP A 428 5.36 2.98 -14.70
CA TRP A 428 6.20 1.80 -14.95
C TRP A 428 5.53 0.73 -15.83
N SER A 429 4.27 0.95 -16.21
CA SER A 429 3.51 0.01 -17.06
C SER A 429 3.94 0.02 -18.53
N ASP A 430 4.70 1.03 -18.96
CA ASP A 430 5.35 1.10 -20.27
C ASP A 430 6.23 -0.13 -20.55
N VAL A 431 6.81 -0.76 -19.53
CA VAL A 431 7.54 -2.04 -19.69
C VAL A 431 6.62 -3.14 -20.22
N ALA A 432 5.35 -3.14 -19.81
CA ALA A 432 4.32 -4.09 -20.22
C ALA A 432 3.73 -3.78 -21.61
N GLU A 433 4.19 -2.74 -22.31
CA GLU A 433 3.72 -2.43 -23.67
C GLU A 433 3.87 -3.66 -24.59
N GLY A 434 2.80 -3.98 -25.31
CA GLY A 434 2.68 -5.17 -26.15
C GLY A 434 1.97 -6.35 -25.48
N LEU A 435 1.75 -6.31 -24.16
CA LEU A 435 0.84 -7.24 -23.48
C LEU A 435 -0.59 -6.67 -23.47
N PRO A 436 -1.62 -7.53 -23.58
CA PRO A 436 -3.00 -7.15 -23.36
C PRO A 436 -3.22 -6.54 -21.97
N HIS A 437 -4.24 -5.69 -21.84
CA HIS A 437 -4.70 -5.19 -20.56
C HIS A 437 -5.00 -6.33 -19.59
N ALA A 438 -5.78 -7.32 -20.04
CA ALA A 438 -6.15 -8.46 -19.22
C ALA A 438 -6.30 -9.76 -20.03
N PHE A 439 -6.09 -10.87 -19.32
CA PHE A 439 -6.56 -12.19 -19.72
C PHE A 439 -7.69 -12.64 -18.80
N THR A 440 -8.73 -13.26 -19.36
CA THR A 440 -9.77 -13.94 -18.57
C THR A 440 -9.68 -15.43 -18.82
N VAL A 441 -9.58 -16.22 -17.75
CA VAL A 441 -9.46 -17.66 -17.76
C VAL A 441 -10.69 -18.27 -17.08
N ALA A 442 -11.52 -18.99 -17.83
CA ALA A 442 -12.61 -19.81 -17.29
C ALA A 442 -12.15 -21.27 -17.18
N MET A 443 -12.10 -21.81 -15.96
CA MET A 443 -11.62 -23.16 -15.63
C MET A 443 -12.79 -24.10 -15.31
N PHE A 444 -12.86 -25.24 -15.99
CA PHE A 444 -13.97 -26.20 -15.89
C PHE A 444 -13.63 -27.37 -14.97
N PHE A 445 -14.57 -27.72 -14.09
CA PHE A 445 -14.47 -28.84 -13.14
C PHE A 445 -15.68 -29.76 -13.30
N ASP A 446 -15.43 -31.06 -13.47
CA ASP A 446 -16.48 -32.07 -13.63
C ASP A 446 -17.15 -32.43 -12.29
N ALA A 447 -18.32 -33.07 -12.34
CA ALA A 447 -19.00 -33.62 -11.16
C ALA A 447 -18.78 -35.13 -10.98
N PRO A 448 -18.62 -35.62 -9.73
CA PRO A 448 -18.25 -34.85 -8.54
C PRO A 448 -16.78 -34.42 -8.62
N SER A 449 -16.47 -33.15 -8.36
CA SER A 449 -15.09 -32.64 -8.43
C SER A 449 -14.24 -33.10 -7.25
N GLY A 450 -14.87 -33.32 -6.08
CA GLY A 450 -14.16 -33.51 -4.81
C GLY A 450 -13.49 -32.24 -4.26
N LEU A 451 -13.76 -31.07 -4.86
CA LEU A 451 -13.24 -29.77 -4.43
C LEU A 451 -14.31 -28.98 -3.67
N GLU A 452 -13.94 -28.50 -2.49
CA GLU A 452 -14.65 -27.39 -1.83
C GLU A 452 -14.01 -26.08 -2.26
N THR A 453 -14.82 -25.05 -2.52
CA THR A 453 -14.34 -23.72 -2.95
C THR A 453 -14.78 -22.66 -1.95
N ARG A 454 -13.90 -21.70 -1.67
CA ARG A 454 -14.18 -20.52 -0.84
C ARG A 454 -13.68 -19.28 -1.59
N MET A 455 -14.61 -18.40 -1.95
CA MET A 455 -14.31 -17.10 -2.56
C MET A 455 -14.33 -16.01 -1.49
N THR A 456 -13.23 -15.25 -1.36
CA THR A 456 -13.16 -14.09 -0.47
C THR A 456 -13.46 -12.79 -1.22
N ASP A 457 -13.80 -11.73 -0.49
CA ASP A 457 -14.09 -10.40 -1.06
C ASP A 457 -12.88 -9.76 -1.75
N LEU A 458 -11.68 -10.27 -1.48
CA LEU A 458 -10.43 -9.94 -2.20
C LEU A 458 -10.38 -10.54 -3.62
N SER A 459 -11.49 -11.10 -4.12
CA SER A 459 -11.55 -11.81 -5.41
C SER A 459 -10.48 -12.90 -5.49
N THR A 460 -10.38 -13.71 -4.44
CA THR A 460 -9.42 -14.80 -4.34
C THR A 460 -10.14 -16.10 -4.02
N VAL A 461 -9.87 -17.13 -4.82
CA VAL A 461 -10.39 -18.47 -4.57
C VAL A 461 -9.40 -19.30 -3.75
N PHE A 462 -9.90 -19.93 -2.70
CA PHE A 462 -9.23 -21.02 -1.98
C PHE A 462 -10.01 -22.31 -2.17
N THR A 463 -9.31 -23.44 -2.23
CA THR A 463 -9.93 -24.76 -2.39
C THR A 463 -9.46 -25.76 -1.35
N THR A 464 -10.25 -26.80 -1.14
CA THR A 464 -9.85 -28.01 -0.41
C THR A 464 -10.06 -29.23 -1.31
N PRO A 465 -9.00 -29.99 -1.67
CA PRO A 465 -7.57 -29.71 -1.42
C PRO A 465 -7.11 -28.39 -2.07
N ALA A 466 -5.99 -27.83 -1.59
CA ALA A 466 -5.56 -26.49 -2.02
C ALA A 466 -4.96 -26.46 -3.43
N ASN A 467 -4.35 -27.56 -3.85
CA ASN A 467 -3.95 -27.71 -5.25
C ASN A 467 -5.13 -28.14 -6.13
N TYR A 468 -5.85 -27.17 -6.70
CA TYR A 468 -7.00 -27.43 -7.58
C TYR A 468 -6.61 -27.72 -9.04
N LEU A 469 -5.39 -27.39 -9.48
CA LEU A 469 -4.99 -27.52 -10.89
C LEU A 469 -5.17 -28.94 -11.48
N PRO A 470 -4.88 -30.04 -10.76
CA PRO A 470 -5.12 -31.39 -11.26
C PRO A 470 -6.60 -31.70 -11.56
N PHE A 471 -7.51 -30.92 -10.99
CA PHE A 471 -8.96 -31.10 -11.16
C PHE A 471 -9.52 -30.30 -12.34
N VAL A 472 -8.73 -29.42 -12.98
CA VAL A 472 -9.16 -28.64 -14.14
C VAL A 472 -9.24 -29.55 -15.37
N LYS A 473 -10.42 -29.63 -15.99
CA LYS A 473 -10.73 -30.52 -17.13
C LYS A 473 -10.80 -29.80 -18.47
N GLY A 474 -10.91 -28.49 -18.44
CA GLY A 474 -10.88 -27.66 -19.63
C GLY A 474 -10.76 -26.20 -19.26
N VAL A 475 -10.44 -25.38 -20.24
CA VAL A 475 -10.34 -23.93 -20.10
C VAL A 475 -10.95 -23.20 -21.29
N ALA A 476 -11.48 -22.01 -21.07
CA ALA A 476 -11.70 -21.02 -22.13
C ALA A 476 -10.93 -19.75 -21.75
N VAL A 477 -10.12 -19.22 -22.66
CA VAL A 477 -9.22 -18.09 -22.38
C VAL A 477 -9.47 -16.96 -23.36
N TYR A 478 -9.59 -15.74 -22.84
CA TYR A 478 -9.82 -14.52 -23.61
C TYR A 478 -8.73 -13.51 -23.34
N SER A 479 -8.41 -12.70 -24.36
CA SER A 479 -7.56 -11.52 -24.22
C SER A 479 -8.37 -10.25 -24.47
N ARG A 480 -8.21 -9.27 -23.58
CA ARG A 480 -8.74 -7.91 -23.70
C ARG A 480 -7.55 -6.97 -23.93
N GLU A 481 -7.40 -6.49 -25.16
CA GLU A 481 -6.20 -5.75 -25.59
C GLU A 481 -6.00 -4.44 -24.82
N LYS A 482 -7.07 -3.67 -24.63
CA LYS A 482 -7.09 -2.43 -23.84
C LYS A 482 -8.20 -2.46 -22.81
N TRP A 483 -8.05 -1.65 -21.76
CA TRP A 483 -9.06 -1.55 -20.68
C TRP A 483 -10.47 -1.17 -21.20
N ASP A 484 -10.55 -0.49 -22.35
CA ASP A 484 -11.79 -0.04 -23.01
C ASP A 484 -12.16 -0.86 -24.24
N THR A 485 -11.48 -1.98 -24.52
CA THR A 485 -11.83 -2.86 -25.65
C THR A 485 -13.27 -3.36 -25.49
N PRO A 486 -14.14 -3.21 -26.51
CA PRO A 486 -15.52 -3.69 -26.45
C PRO A 486 -15.60 -5.22 -26.27
N MET A 487 -16.58 -5.70 -25.49
CA MET A 487 -16.76 -7.15 -25.22
C MET A 487 -17.00 -8.01 -26.48
N SER A 488 -17.46 -7.39 -27.58
CA SER A 488 -17.62 -8.02 -28.88
C SER A 488 -16.31 -8.24 -29.65
N GLU A 489 -15.23 -7.57 -29.23
CA GLU A 489 -13.92 -7.59 -29.90
C GLU A 489 -12.88 -8.41 -29.11
N LEU A 490 -13.28 -9.09 -28.04
CA LEU A 490 -12.40 -9.99 -27.30
C LEU A 490 -11.90 -11.13 -28.19
N ARG A 491 -10.60 -11.44 -28.07
CA ARG A 491 -9.99 -12.55 -28.80
C ARG A 491 -9.89 -13.78 -27.90
N THR A 492 -10.55 -14.87 -28.31
CA THR A 492 -10.37 -16.20 -27.72
C THR A 492 -8.98 -16.76 -28.06
N LEU A 493 -8.32 -17.38 -27.09
CA LEU A 493 -6.94 -17.87 -27.21
C LEU A 493 -6.89 -19.40 -27.31
N SER A 494 -6.05 -19.89 -28.22
CA SER A 494 -5.71 -21.31 -28.33
C SER A 494 -4.55 -21.69 -27.40
N ILE A 495 -4.29 -23.00 -27.18
CA ILE A 495 -3.11 -23.45 -26.44
C ILE A 495 -1.80 -22.92 -27.05
N ASP A 496 -1.70 -22.85 -28.38
CA ASP A 496 -0.54 -22.29 -29.06
C ASP A 496 -0.37 -20.78 -28.80
N ASP A 497 -1.47 -20.04 -28.64
CA ASP A 497 -1.42 -18.65 -28.20
C ASP A 497 -0.87 -18.55 -26.78
N LEU A 498 -1.30 -19.42 -25.86
CA LEU A 498 -0.82 -19.43 -24.47
C LEU A 498 0.69 -19.66 -24.41
N VAL A 499 1.22 -20.59 -25.21
CA VAL A 499 2.66 -20.84 -25.29
C VAL A 499 3.43 -19.61 -25.79
N ARG A 500 2.95 -18.94 -26.85
CA ARG A 500 3.61 -17.74 -27.38
C ARG A 500 3.54 -16.56 -26.42
N LEU A 501 2.37 -16.30 -25.85
CA LEU A 501 2.14 -15.19 -24.94
C LEU A 501 2.94 -15.35 -23.66
N ARG A 502 3.06 -16.57 -23.13
CA ARG A 502 3.93 -16.86 -21.98
C ARG A 502 5.35 -16.34 -22.19
N THR A 503 5.97 -16.62 -23.34
CA THR A 503 7.34 -16.12 -23.62
C THR A 503 7.40 -14.60 -23.54
N THR A 504 6.41 -13.90 -24.11
CA THR A 504 6.35 -12.43 -24.02
C THR A 504 6.15 -11.95 -22.58
N ILE A 505 5.29 -12.61 -21.82
CA ILE A 505 5.02 -12.29 -20.41
C ILE A 505 6.28 -12.48 -19.57
N ASP A 506 7.01 -13.58 -19.74
CA ASP A 506 8.24 -13.86 -19.01
C ASP A 506 9.32 -12.81 -19.30
N GLU A 507 9.50 -12.41 -20.56
CA GLU A 507 10.41 -11.34 -20.98
C GLU A 507 10.04 -9.99 -20.33
N LYS A 508 8.76 -9.60 -20.38
CA LYS A 508 8.30 -8.34 -19.77
C LYS A 508 8.39 -8.37 -18.25
N SER A 509 8.10 -9.51 -17.63
CA SER A 509 8.21 -9.70 -16.18
C SER A 509 9.66 -9.52 -15.72
N ALA A 510 10.62 -10.11 -16.43
CA ALA A 510 12.05 -9.92 -16.11
C ALA A 510 12.49 -8.46 -16.26
N ALA A 511 12.07 -7.78 -17.34
CA ALA A 511 12.36 -6.37 -17.54
C ALA A 511 11.75 -5.47 -16.44
N LEU A 512 10.53 -5.76 -16.03
CA LEU A 512 9.85 -5.02 -14.96
C LEU A 512 10.50 -5.27 -13.60
N TYR A 513 10.92 -6.51 -13.33
CA TYR A 513 11.66 -6.86 -12.11
C TYR A 513 12.94 -6.03 -12.01
N ALA A 514 13.74 -6.00 -13.09
CA ALA A 514 14.99 -5.23 -13.13
C ALA A 514 14.74 -3.73 -12.92
N ARG A 515 13.67 -3.18 -13.51
CA ARG A 515 13.28 -1.78 -13.29
C ARG A 515 12.91 -1.51 -11.83
N ILE A 516 12.09 -2.36 -11.22
CA ILE A 516 11.71 -2.20 -9.81
C ILE A 516 12.94 -2.35 -8.91
N ALA A 517 13.81 -3.32 -9.17
CA ALA A 517 15.05 -3.50 -8.41
C ALA A 517 15.93 -2.24 -8.41
N ALA A 518 16.00 -1.54 -9.56
CA ALA A 518 16.76 -0.29 -9.72
C ALA A 518 16.13 0.94 -9.07
N MET A 519 14.84 0.89 -8.66
CA MET A 519 14.20 1.99 -7.95
C MET A 519 14.81 2.18 -6.56
N SER A 520 14.91 3.44 -6.13
CA SER A 520 15.18 3.79 -4.73
C SER A 520 14.07 3.25 -3.81
N GLN A 521 14.37 3.13 -2.52
CA GLN A 521 13.37 2.71 -1.53
C GLN A 521 12.12 3.60 -1.56
N ARG A 522 12.31 4.91 -1.70
CA ARG A 522 11.19 5.87 -1.75
C ARG A 522 10.32 5.67 -2.97
N GLU A 523 10.92 5.53 -4.16
CA GLU A 523 10.17 5.27 -5.39
C GLU A 523 9.35 3.98 -5.30
N LYS A 524 9.89 2.91 -4.69
CA LYS A 524 9.15 1.66 -4.49
C LYS A 524 7.94 1.84 -3.57
N ILE A 525 8.12 2.56 -2.47
CA ILE A 525 7.06 2.82 -1.49
C ILE A 525 5.96 3.68 -2.12
N GLU A 526 6.34 4.77 -2.79
CA GLU A 526 5.37 5.67 -3.42
C GLU A 526 4.63 5.01 -4.58
N ALA A 527 5.32 4.20 -5.40
CA ALA A 527 4.68 3.40 -6.44
C ALA A 527 3.64 2.42 -5.87
N GLY A 528 4.02 1.63 -4.85
CA GLY A 528 3.07 0.74 -4.16
C GLY A 528 1.90 1.48 -3.52
N ALA A 529 2.14 2.65 -2.91
CA ALA A 529 1.11 3.48 -2.32
C ALA A 529 0.14 4.05 -3.37
N VAL A 530 0.62 4.45 -4.54
CA VAL A 530 -0.23 4.88 -5.67
C VAL A 530 -1.07 3.73 -6.21
N VAL A 531 -0.53 2.51 -6.32
CA VAL A 531 -1.31 1.32 -6.69
C VAL A 531 -2.42 1.08 -5.67
N TYR A 532 -2.12 1.14 -4.37
CA TYR A 532 -3.12 1.01 -3.30
C TYR A 532 -4.08 2.19 -3.22
N THR A 533 -3.80 3.35 -3.80
CA THR A 533 -4.76 4.47 -3.71
C THR A 533 -5.55 4.60 -5.00
N ALA A 534 -4.87 4.97 -6.08
CA ALA A 534 -5.49 5.21 -7.38
C ALA A 534 -5.95 3.90 -8.02
N GLY A 535 -5.21 2.80 -7.83
CA GLY A 535 -5.55 1.51 -8.40
C GLY A 535 -6.90 0.97 -7.93
N PHE A 536 -7.33 1.27 -6.69
CA PHE A 536 -8.67 0.92 -6.21
C PHE A 536 -9.79 1.69 -6.95
N ALA A 537 -9.52 2.93 -7.40
CA ALA A 537 -10.54 3.83 -7.95
C ALA A 537 -10.49 3.98 -9.49
N VAL A 538 -9.39 3.58 -10.15
CA VAL A 538 -9.13 3.89 -11.56
C VAL A 538 -10.20 3.38 -12.50
N SER A 539 -10.74 2.18 -12.25
CA SER A 539 -11.81 1.59 -13.06
C SER A 539 -13.11 2.38 -12.94
N VAL A 540 -13.46 2.84 -11.73
CA VAL A 540 -14.65 3.66 -11.48
C VAL A 540 -14.49 5.04 -12.14
N ALA A 541 -13.32 5.67 -11.98
CA ALA A 541 -13.00 6.96 -12.60
C ALA A 541 -13.10 6.90 -14.14
N ARG A 542 -12.56 5.84 -14.76
CA ARG A 542 -12.65 5.61 -16.21
C ARG A 542 -14.09 5.34 -16.66
N ALA A 543 -14.83 4.50 -15.94
CA ALA A 543 -16.23 4.19 -16.25
C ALA A 543 -17.15 5.42 -16.11
N ALA A 544 -16.79 6.36 -15.24
CA ALA A 544 -17.45 7.65 -15.08
C ALA A 544 -17.05 8.69 -16.15
N GLY A 545 -15.97 8.46 -16.90
CA GLY A 545 -15.42 9.43 -17.85
C GLY A 545 -14.70 10.61 -17.18
N LEU A 546 -14.20 10.43 -15.96
CA LEU A 546 -13.62 11.49 -15.13
C LEU A 546 -12.15 11.28 -14.78
N TYR A 547 -11.49 10.27 -15.37
CA TYR A 547 -10.08 9.97 -15.09
C TYR A 547 -9.18 11.21 -15.30
N ASP A 548 -9.28 11.88 -16.45
CA ASP A 548 -8.44 13.04 -16.76
C ASP A 548 -8.73 14.22 -15.81
N GLU A 549 -10.00 14.53 -15.53
CA GLU A 549 -10.39 15.59 -14.57
C GLU A 549 -9.81 15.30 -13.17
N LEU A 550 -9.89 14.05 -12.71
CA LEU A 550 -9.35 13.68 -11.40
C LEU A 550 -7.82 13.78 -11.36
N VAL A 551 -7.12 13.39 -12.43
CA VAL A 551 -5.67 13.52 -12.53
C VAL A 551 -5.26 14.99 -12.52
N GLU A 552 -5.92 15.84 -13.31
CA GLU A 552 -5.55 17.25 -13.46
C GLU A 552 -5.94 18.12 -12.27
N SER A 553 -7.08 17.84 -11.62
CA SER A 553 -7.69 18.76 -10.64
C SER A 553 -7.83 18.19 -9.22
N HIS A 554 -7.60 16.89 -9.02
CA HIS A 554 -7.86 16.20 -7.76
C HIS A 554 -6.73 15.25 -7.32
N ASP A 555 -5.52 15.44 -7.87
CA ASP A 555 -4.31 14.69 -7.49
C ASP A 555 -4.50 13.17 -7.53
N PHE A 556 -5.21 12.64 -8.54
CA PHE A 556 -5.63 11.23 -8.60
C PHE A 556 -4.50 10.21 -8.49
N LEU A 557 -3.30 10.56 -8.97
CA LEU A 557 -2.09 9.73 -8.90
C LEU A 557 -1.09 10.23 -7.84
N GLY A 558 -1.53 11.14 -6.96
CA GLY A 558 -0.69 11.80 -5.96
C GLY A 558 -0.72 11.14 -4.58
N ILE A 559 0.26 11.50 -3.76
CA ILE A 559 0.32 11.19 -2.33
C ILE A 559 -0.05 12.46 -1.56
N HIS A 560 -1.04 12.36 -0.68
CA HIS A 560 -1.50 13.49 0.12
C HIS A 560 -0.34 14.06 0.97
N PRO A 561 -0.16 15.39 1.05
CA PRO A 561 1.00 15.98 1.72
C PRO A 561 1.16 15.59 3.19
N ALA A 562 0.06 15.33 3.92
CA ALA A 562 0.14 14.84 5.30
C ALA A 562 0.70 13.41 5.39
N VAL A 563 0.43 12.57 4.38
CA VAL A 563 0.99 11.21 4.27
C VAL A 563 2.48 11.30 3.94
N SER A 564 2.84 12.15 2.98
CA SER A 564 4.25 12.39 2.61
C SER A 564 5.06 12.90 3.80
N ALA A 565 4.49 13.75 4.66
CA ALA A 565 5.17 14.26 5.85
C ALA A 565 5.51 13.18 6.90
N CYS A 566 4.87 12.00 6.81
CA CYS A 566 5.09 10.86 7.70
C CYS A 566 6.08 9.83 7.15
N TYR A 567 6.63 10.01 5.94
CA TYR A 567 7.49 9.03 5.27
C TYR A 567 8.60 8.50 6.19
N ASP A 568 9.36 9.38 6.84
CA ASP A 568 10.47 9.00 7.73
C ASP A 568 10.01 8.15 8.93
N THR A 569 8.80 8.39 9.43
CA THR A 569 8.20 7.59 10.52
C THR A 569 7.76 6.22 10.02
N ILE A 570 7.16 6.15 8.83
CA ILE A 570 6.75 4.87 8.22
C ILE A 570 7.96 3.95 8.07
N ILE A 571 9.07 4.45 7.52
CA ILE A 571 10.26 3.64 7.23
C ILE A 571 11.16 3.37 8.44
N SER A 572 10.85 3.92 9.63
CA SER A 572 11.67 3.72 10.82
C SER A 572 11.42 2.37 11.52
N GLY A 573 10.72 1.44 10.87
CA GLY A 573 10.25 0.17 11.42
C GLY A 573 8.84 0.21 12.03
N VAL A 574 8.23 1.41 12.12
CA VAL A 574 6.87 1.56 12.66
C VAL A 574 5.85 0.81 11.79
N ALA A 575 5.97 0.90 10.46
CA ALA A 575 5.05 0.20 9.56
C ALA A 575 5.13 -1.33 9.73
N THR A 576 6.35 -1.87 9.87
CA THR A 576 6.61 -3.30 10.05
C THR A 576 5.95 -3.87 11.30
N GLU A 577 5.83 -3.10 12.37
CA GLU A 577 5.12 -3.51 13.60
C GLU A 577 3.61 -3.20 13.52
N MET A 578 3.26 -2.00 13.07
CA MET A 578 1.91 -1.48 13.11
C MET A 578 0.97 -2.26 12.19
N ILE A 579 1.34 -2.49 10.94
CA ILE A 579 0.44 -3.06 9.93
C ILE A 579 0.02 -4.49 10.25
N PRO A 580 0.93 -5.44 10.54
CA PRO A 580 0.55 -6.79 10.93
C PRO A 580 -0.35 -6.83 12.17
N ARG A 581 -0.05 -5.98 13.17
CA ARG A 581 -0.87 -5.88 14.38
C ARG A 581 -2.28 -5.37 14.04
N LEU A 582 -2.42 -4.33 13.22
CA LEU A 582 -3.72 -3.79 12.85
C LEU A 582 -4.57 -4.81 12.09
N PHE A 583 -4.00 -5.58 11.16
CA PHE A 583 -4.70 -6.71 10.51
C PHE A 583 -5.12 -7.78 11.51
N LEU A 584 -4.21 -8.17 12.41
CA LEU A 584 -4.44 -9.25 13.37
C LEU A 584 -5.51 -8.90 14.42
N THR A 585 -5.54 -7.66 14.89
CA THR A 585 -6.45 -7.23 15.96
C THR A 585 -7.73 -6.57 15.43
N GLY A 586 -7.71 -6.06 14.19
CA GLY A 586 -8.76 -5.19 13.64
C GLY A 586 -8.91 -3.86 14.36
N SER A 587 -7.91 -3.41 15.15
CA SER A 587 -8.02 -2.16 15.94
C SER A 587 -8.07 -0.89 15.08
N TRP A 588 -7.93 -1.00 13.76
CA TRP A 588 -8.16 0.10 12.83
C TRP A 588 -9.65 0.44 12.66
N GLY A 589 -10.57 -0.49 12.96
CA GLY A 589 -12.03 -0.37 12.80
C GLY A 589 -12.70 0.61 13.76
N ASN A 590 -12.32 1.89 13.68
CA ASN A 590 -12.75 2.93 14.61
C ASN A 590 -14.14 3.47 14.24
N PRO A 591 -15.10 3.52 15.18
CA PRO A 591 -16.44 4.01 14.89
C PRO A 591 -16.44 5.50 14.52
N VAL A 592 -17.44 5.90 13.76
CA VAL A 592 -17.85 7.28 13.54
C VAL A 592 -18.61 7.75 14.79
N PRO A 593 -18.17 8.85 15.45
CA PRO A 593 -18.86 9.42 16.61
C PRO A 593 -20.28 9.88 16.29
N ALA A 594 -21.18 9.81 17.28
CA ALA A 594 -22.57 10.29 17.14
C ALA A 594 -22.65 11.81 16.98
N ASP A 595 -21.82 12.53 17.74
CA ASP A 595 -21.68 13.98 17.66
C ASP A 595 -20.37 14.30 16.92
N ILE A 596 -20.49 14.63 15.63
CA ILE A 596 -19.35 15.04 14.81
C ILE A 596 -19.31 16.57 14.85
N PRO A 597 -18.39 17.20 15.61
CA PRO A 597 -18.24 18.64 15.53
C PRO A 597 -17.85 19.02 14.09
N PRO A 598 -18.17 20.25 13.64
CA PRO A 598 -17.62 20.77 12.39
C PRO A 598 -16.11 20.53 12.39
N ALA A 599 -15.54 20.13 11.24
CA ALA A 599 -14.10 19.90 11.13
C ALA A 599 -13.35 21.06 11.80
N THR A 600 -12.65 20.77 12.90
CA THR A 600 -12.09 21.79 13.78
C THR A 600 -10.92 22.45 13.06
N SER A 601 -11.19 23.58 12.40
CA SER A 601 -10.16 24.58 12.20
C SER A 601 -9.81 25.11 13.59
N ASP A 602 -8.66 24.71 14.12
CA ASP A 602 -8.09 25.35 15.31
C ASP A 602 -7.06 26.37 14.82
N PRO A 603 -7.47 27.65 14.63
CA PRO A 603 -6.58 28.68 14.09
C PRO A 603 -5.42 29.00 15.04
N ASP A 604 -5.61 28.84 16.35
CA ASP A 604 -4.58 29.12 17.35
C ASP A 604 -3.56 27.98 17.39
N GLU A 605 -4.01 26.71 17.35
CA GLU A 605 -3.11 25.56 17.17
C GLU A 605 -2.34 25.68 15.85
N PHE A 606 -3.02 26.06 14.75
CA PHE A 606 -2.37 26.31 13.47
C PHE A 606 -1.28 27.37 13.58
N ALA A 607 -1.57 28.52 14.20
CA ALA A 607 -0.60 29.60 14.36
C ALA A 607 0.63 29.14 15.17
N VAL A 608 0.44 28.37 16.25
CA VAL A 608 1.54 27.83 17.06
C VAL A 608 2.38 26.84 16.25
N LEU A 609 1.78 25.88 15.55
CA LEU A 609 2.53 24.91 14.75
C LEU A 609 3.20 25.58 13.53
N GLN A 610 2.57 26.59 12.93
CA GLN A 610 3.15 27.42 11.87
C GLN A 610 4.42 28.11 12.38
N ALA A 611 4.37 28.77 13.54
CA ALA A 611 5.54 29.43 14.13
C ALA A 611 6.69 28.45 14.38
N LEU A 612 6.40 27.25 14.90
CA LEU A 612 7.40 26.20 15.09
C LEU A 612 7.94 25.66 13.76
N ARG A 613 7.09 25.54 12.72
CA ARG A 613 7.50 25.07 11.39
C ARG A 613 8.45 26.06 10.72
N VAL A 614 8.15 27.36 10.82
CA VAL A 614 8.90 28.46 10.23
C VAL A 614 10.24 28.66 10.95
N ARG A 615 10.24 28.66 12.28
CA ARG A 615 11.48 28.86 13.06
C ARG A 615 12.33 27.60 13.21
N GLY A 616 11.75 26.42 12.98
CA GLY A 616 12.38 25.10 13.21
C GLY A 616 12.56 24.74 14.69
N PHE A 617 12.89 25.71 15.53
CA PHE A 617 13.00 25.60 16.97
C PHE A 617 12.69 26.95 17.65
N ALA A 618 11.77 26.98 18.62
CA ALA A 618 11.40 28.21 19.32
C ALA A 618 11.01 27.94 20.78
N ASP A 619 11.27 28.89 21.68
CA ASP A 619 10.69 28.89 23.02
C ASP A 619 9.29 29.56 23.02
N THR A 620 8.62 29.57 24.17
CA THR A 620 7.28 30.15 24.32
C THR A 620 7.26 31.64 23.94
N GLU A 621 8.28 32.40 24.33
CA GLU A 621 8.34 33.84 24.05
C GLU A 621 8.44 34.11 22.54
N ALA A 622 9.28 33.35 21.84
CA ALA A 622 9.39 33.42 20.39
C ALA A 622 8.10 32.97 19.67
N VAL A 623 7.38 31.97 20.21
CA VAL A 623 6.05 31.58 19.70
C VAL A 623 5.06 32.73 19.86
N VAL A 624 4.95 33.33 21.06
CA VAL A 624 4.09 34.49 21.33
C VAL A 624 4.41 35.66 20.39
N GLN A 625 5.69 35.95 20.17
CA GLN A 625 6.13 37.00 19.24
C GLN A 625 5.67 36.74 17.80
N SER A 626 5.65 35.47 17.37
CA SER A 626 5.32 35.09 15.99
C SER A 626 3.81 35.00 15.76
N THR A 627 3.06 34.57 16.77
CA THR A 627 1.61 34.35 16.64
C THR A 627 0.77 35.55 17.07
N GLY A 628 1.31 36.40 17.97
CA GLY A 628 0.54 37.47 18.62
C GLY A 628 -0.47 36.98 19.66
N LEU A 629 -0.48 35.69 19.99
CA LEU A 629 -1.36 35.11 21.01
C LEU A 629 -0.97 35.56 22.42
N GLU A 630 -1.93 35.50 23.35
CA GLU A 630 -1.63 35.66 24.77
C GLU A 630 -0.68 34.55 25.24
N ALA A 631 0.29 34.89 26.10
CA ALA A 631 1.29 33.96 26.61
C ALA A 631 0.67 32.70 27.24
N GLN A 632 -0.38 32.86 28.05
CA GLN A 632 -1.06 31.74 28.69
C GLN A 632 -1.74 30.81 27.67
N THR A 633 -2.31 31.37 26.60
CA THR A 633 -2.91 30.60 25.50
C THR A 633 -1.85 29.82 24.74
N ALA A 634 -0.74 30.48 24.36
CA ALA A 634 0.37 29.82 23.67
C ALA A 634 0.98 28.70 24.53
N GLU A 635 1.18 28.92 25.83
CA GLU A 635 1.66 27.90 26.77
C GLU A 635 0.72 26.69 26.86
N SER A 636 -0.59 26.94 26.95
CA SER A 636 -1.61 25.88 27.00
C SER A 636 -1.61 25.04 25.72
N ILE A 637 -1.54 25.68 24.55
CA ILE A 637 -1.49 24.99 23.25
C ILE A 637 -0.18 24.20 23.10
N LEU A 638 0.96 24.79 23.46
CA LEU A 638 2.24 24.08 23.46
C LEU A 638 2.22 22.86 24.39
N ALA A 639 1.65 22.99 25.59
CA ALA A 639 1.50 21.87 26.51
C ALA A 639 0.61 20.76 25.92
N GLY A 640 -0.55 21.12 25.36
CA GLY A 640 -1.47 20.15 24.74
C GLY A 640 -0.88 19.47 23.50
N THR A 641 -0.12 20.19 22.66
CA THR A 641 0.56 19.61 21.49
C THR A 641 1.76 18.75 21.87
N VAL A 642 2.42 19.01 23.00
CA VAL A 642 3.43 18.10 23.58
C VAL A 642 2.77 16.83 24.12
N GLU A 643 1.65 16.95 24.84
CA GLU A 643 0.89 15.80 25.36
C GLU A 643 0.40 14.90 24.20
N ARG A 644 -0.07 15.51 23.11
CA ARG A 644 -0.41 14.84 21.86
C ARG A 644 0.81 14.45 21.01
N GLY A 645 2.05 14.63 21.47
CA GLY A 645 3.24 14.22 20.71
C GLY A 645 3.44 14.91 19.34
N HIS A 646 2.71 15.97 19.03
CA HIS A 646 2.90 16.81 17.84
C HIS A 646 4.14 17.71 17.98
N VAL A 647 4.46 18.08 19.21
CA VAL A 647 5.60 18.92 19.54
C VAL A 647 6.50 18.17 20.50
N ARG A 648 7.82 18.24 20.27
CA ARG A 648 8.81 17.80 21.25
C ARG A 648 9.41 19.01 21.93
N ARG A 649 9.30 19.04 23.26
CA ARG A 649 10.04 19.97 24.12
C ARG A 649 11.45 19.45 24.37
N ARG A 650 12.43 20.33 24.24
CA ARG A 650 13.82 20.10 24.66
C ARG A 650 14.11 20.99 25.86
N ASP A 651 14.66 20.40 26.91
CA ASP A 651 15.15 21.12 28.08
C ASP A 651 16.69 21.13 28.11
N GLY A 652 17.29 22.16 28.72
CA GLY A 652 18.73 22.24 28.93
C GLY A 652 19.28 23.66 28.74
N ARG A 653 20.49 23.78 28.18
CA ARG A 653 21.14 25.07 27.90
C ARG A 653 20.37 25.91 26.86
N ILE A 654 19.70 25.24 25.94
CA ILE A 654 18.77 25.83 24.97
C ILE A 654 17.46 25.07 25.16
N SER A 655 16.45 25.75 25.67
CA SER A 655 15.12 25.20 25.91
C SER A 655 14.16 25.70 24.84
N GLY A 656 13.23 24.86 24.43
CA GLY A 656 12.26 25.21 23.40
C GLY A 656 11.58 23.99 22.77
N TYR A 657 10.91 24.23 21.67
CA TYR A 657 9.96 23.33 21.04
C TYR A 657 10.30 23.15 19.56
N SER A 658 10.04 21.95 19.04
CA SER A 658 10.17 21.63 17.61
C SER A 658 9.08 20.63 17.22
N LEU A 659 8.65 20.66 15.96
CA LEU A 659 7.66 19.72 15.45
C LEU A 659 8.23 18.30 15.37
N THR A 660 7.43 17.32 15.80
CA THR A 660 7.66 15.91 15.47
C THR A 660 7.18 15.62 14.04
N PRO A 661 7.48 14.45 13.46
CA PRO A 661 6.89 14.05 12.18
C PRO A 661 5.36 14.09 12.18
N ALA A 662 4.72 13.57 13.23
CA ALA A 662 3.26 13.68 13.43
C ALA A 662 2.80 15.14 13.52
N GLY A 663 3.58 16.01 14.18
CA GLY A 663 3.31 17.45 14.22
C GLY A 663 3.41 18.15 12.86
N LYS A 664 4.33 17.74 11.99
CA LYS A 664 4.42 18.24 10.61
C LYS A 664 3.18 17.84 9.81
N ALA A 665 2.73 16.59 9.93
CA ALA A 665 1.50 16.15 9.27
C ALA A 665 0.26 16.87 9.83
N ARG A 666 0.15 17.02 11.16
CA ARG A 666 -0.92 17.80 11.80
C ARG A 666 -0.94 19.25 11.31
N HIS A 667 0.24 19.87 11.19
CA HIS A 667 0.40 21.22 10.63
C HIS A 667 -0.13 21.30 9.20
N VAL A 668 0.17 20.33 8.33
CA VAL A 668 -0.39 20.26 6.97
C VAL A 668 -1.92 20.18 6.99
N LEU A 669 -2.50 19.36 7.86
CA LEU A 669 -3.96 19.23 7.99
C LEU A 669 -4.60 20.55 8.46
N LEU A 670 -4.02 21.20 9.47
CA LEU A 670 -4.48 22.50 9.95
C LEU A 670 -4.32 23.60 8.90
N ARG A 671 -3.23 23.61 8.14
CA ARG A 671 -3.04 24.54 7.02
C ARG A 671 -4.17 24.42 6.01
N SER A 672 -4.54 23.20 5.63
CA SER A 672 -5.64 22.98 4.66
C SER A 672 -7.00 23.51 5.14
N ALA A 673 -7.19 23.61 6.46
CA ALA A 673 -8.41 24.15 7.06
C ALA A 673 -8.37 25.67 7.28
N ASN A 674 -7.17 26.26 7.39
CA ASN A 674 -6.98 27.68 7.77
C ASN A 674 -6.46 28.57 6.62
N VAL A 675 -6.03 27.98 5.49
CA VAL A 675 -5.57 28.71 4.30
C VAL A 675 -6.44 28.30 3.12
N SER A 676 -7.38 29.16 2.74
CA SER A 676 -8.24 28.87 1.58
C SER A 676 -7.44 28.90 0.27
N LYS A 677 -7.99 28.32 -0.81
CA LYS A 677 -7.36 28.40 -2.14
C LYS A 677 -7.18 29.85 -2.60
N ALA A 678 -8.12 30.74 -2.26
CA ALA A 678 -8.04 32.16 -2.59
C ALA A 678 -6.94 32.86 -1.79
N ASP A 679 -6.82 32.57 -0.49
CA ASP A 679 -5.75 33.13 0.34
C ASP A 679 -4.39 32.62 -0.12
N ALA A 680 -4.28 31.33 -0.47
CA ALA A 680 -3.05 30.76 -1.01
C ALA A 680 -2.64 31.43 -2.34
N ALA A 681 -3.61 31.74 -3.23
CA ALA A 681 -3.33 32.46 -4.45
C ALA A 681 -2.83 33.89 -4.18
N ALA A 682 -3.48 34.63 -3.28
CA ALA A 682 -3.05 35.98 -2.89
C ALA A 682 -1.68 35.99 -2.20
N VAL A 683 -1.39 35.02 -1.34
CA VAL A 683 -0.06 34.84 -0.74
C VAL A 683 0.97 34.48 -1.81
N SER A 684 0.59 33.78 -2.88
CA SER A 684 1.50 33.47 -3.99
C SER A 684 1.90 34.74 -4.73
N GLU A 685 0.96 35.67 -4.96
CA GLU A 685 1.26 36.97 -5.57
C GLU A 685 2.23 37.79 -4.68
N ALA A 686 1.98 37.81 -3.36
CA ALA A 686 2.89 38.46 -2.41
C ALA A 686 4.29 37.81 -2.38
N PHE A 687 4.34 36.47 -2.48
CA PHE A 687 5.60 35.74 -2.59
C PHE A 687 6.35 36.07 -3.89
N ASP A 688 5.66 36.14 -5.02
CA ASP A 688 6.27 36.50 -6.30
C ASP A 688 6.82 37.96 -6.24
N ALA A 689 6.08 38.88 -5.60
CA ALA A 689 6.53 40.25 -5.36
C ALA A 689 7.72 40.34 -4.37
N PHE A 690 7.88 39.34 -3.50
CA PHE A 690 9.00 39.25 -2.55
C PHE A 690 10.33 38.85 -3.21
N LEU A 691 10.30 38.13 -4.33
CA LEU A 691 11.51 37.55 -4.94
C LEU A 691 12.56 38.60 -5.35
N GLU A 692 12.15 39.72 -5.95
CA GLU A 692 13.07 40.78 -6.35
C GLU A 692 13.74 41.46 -5.13
N PRO A 693 12.99 41.97 -4.12
CA PRO A 693 13.57 42.46 -2.87
C PRO A 693 14.49 41.43 -2.19
N ASN A 694 14.17 40.14 -2.27
CA ASN A 694 14.97 39.06 -1.67
C ASN A 694 16.34 38.92 -2.35
N SER A 695 16.41 38.99 -3.68
CA SER A 695 17.68 39.02 -4.41
C SER A 695 18.52 40.24 -4.06
N GLU A 696 17.90 41.42 -3.97
CA GLU A 696 18.60 42.65 -3.57
C GLU A 696 19.11 42.60 -2.12
N PHE A 697 18.31 42.06 -1.18
CA PHE A 697 18.71 41.92 0.22
C PHE A 697 19.87 40.93 0.40
N LYS A 698 19.91 39.83 -0.37
CA LYS A 698 21.07 38.92 -0.41
C LYS A 698 22.35 39.63 -0.87
N ALA A 699 22.24 40.46 -1.91
CA ALA A 699 23.37 41.27 -2.38
C ALA A 699 23.84 42.26 -1.29
N LEU A 700 22.91 42.93 -0.62
CA LEU A 700 23.20 43.87 0.49
C LEU A 700 23.92 43.18 1.65
N THR A 701 23.41 42.03 2.09
CA THR A 701 24.00 41.27 3.20
C THR A 701 25.37 40.66 2.83
N THR A 702 25.56 40.27 1.57
CA THR A 702 26.88 39.88 1.05
C THR A 702 27.86 41.05 1.10
N GLN A 703 27.45 42.24 0.65
CA GLN A 703 28.27 43.46 0.73
C GLN A 703 28.62 43.78 2.20
N TRP A 704 27.64 43.71 3.11
CA TRP A 704 27.85 43.93 4.54
C TRP A 704 28.86 42.95 5.17
N GLN A 705 28.83 41.67 4.79
CA GLN A 705 29.78 40.67 5.29
C GLN A 705 31.21 40.90 4.78
N LEU A 706 31.35 41.52 3.59
CA LEU A 706 32.64 41.83 2.98
C LEU A 706 33.23 43.16 3.49
N ASP A 707 32.41 44.17 3.83
CA ASP A 707 32.87 45.44 4.39
C ASP A 707 33.17 45.35 5.90
N LYS A 708 34.40 44.91 6.21
CA LYS A 708 34.94 44.88 7.59
C LYS A 708 35.45 46.23 8.08
N SER A 709 35.44 47.28 7.24
CA SER A 709 36.08 48.57 7.52
C SER A 709 35.12 49.62 8.09
N GLY A 710 33.81 49.41 7.96
CA GLY A 710 32.76 50.30 8.50
C GLY A 710 32.65 51.65 7.77
N GLY A 711 33.18 51.73 6.56
CA GLY A 711 33.21 52.96 5.76
C GLY A 711 31.92 53.23 4.98
N GLU A 712 31.09 52.22 4.73
CA GLU A 712 29.90 52.31 3.88
C GLU A 712 28.56 52.24 4.63
N ASP A 713 28.57 52.30 5.98
CA ASP A 713 27.38 52.12 6.83
C ASP A 713 26.18 53.00 6.39
N GLN A 714 26.40 54.28 6.03
CA GLN A 714 25.32 55.18 5.60
C GLN A 714 24.72 54.78 4.25
N LEU A 715 25.51 54.22 3.33
CA LEU A 715 25.02 53.72 2.04
C LEU A 715 24.17 52.45 2.23
N ILE A 716 24.62 51.56 3.13
CA ILE A 716 23.93 50.33 3.48
C ILE A 716 22.60 50.63 4.17
N VAL A 717 22.55 51.61 5.08
CA VAL A 717 21.29 52.10 5.67
C VAL A 717 20.34 52.60 4.58
N ALA A 718 20.80 53.43 3.64
CA ALA A 718 19.94 53.96 2.58
C ALA A 718 19.43 52.88 1.61
N GLN A 719 20.22 51.82 1.35
CA GLN A 719 19.79 50.65 0.59
C GLN A 719 18.74 49.84 1.37
N LEU A 720 19.00 49.59 2.66
CA LEU A 720 18.10 48.86 3.54
C LEU A 720 16.74 49.57 3.69
N GLU A 721 16.70 50.90 3.72
CA GLU A 721 15.44 51.68 3.79
C GLU A 721 14.56 51.52 2.54
N ARG A 722 15.17 51.40 1.35
CA ARG A 722 14.41 51.11 0.11
C ARG A 722 13.86 49.69 0.12
N LEU A 723 14.67 48.73 0.55
CA LEU A 723 14.23 47.35 0.74
C LEU A 723 13.15 47.24 1.81
N HIS A 724 13.26 48.02 2.89
CA HIS A 724 12.28 48.09 3.95
C HIS A 724 10.92 48.55 3.43
N THR A 725 10.89 49.59 2.60
CA THR A 725 9.64 50.05 1.98
C THR A 725 9.01 48.95 1.12
N SER A 726 9.83 48.26 0.31
CA SER A 726 9.38 47.21 -0.61
C SER A 726 8.86 45.98 0.15
N VAL A 727 9.59 45.50 1.15
CA VAL A 727 9.19 44.32 1.94
C VAL A 727 7.97 44.61 2.81
N LEU A 728 7.77 45.84 3.29
CA LEU A 728 6.57 46.20 4.03
C LEU A 728 5.31 46.17 3.15
N GLN A 729 5.43 46.48 1.85
CA GLN A 729 4.31 46.32 0.92
C GLN A 729 3.93 44.84 0.77
N VAL A 730 4.92 43.96 0.58
CA VAL A 730 4.71 42.50 0.56
C VAL A 730 4.02 42.01 1.85
N VAL A 731 4.50 42.48 3.01
CA VAL A 731 3.91 42.13 4.30
C VAL A 731 2.45 42.58 4.39
N ASP A 732 2.11 43.79 3.92
CA ASP A 732 0.74 44.29 3.94
C ASP A 732 -0.18 43.49 3.01
N GLU A 733 0.30 43.14 1.82
CA GLU A 733 -0.43 42.30 0.85
C GLU A 733 -0.73 40.92 1.43
N ALA A 734 0.27 40.25 2.02
CA ALA A 734 0.07 38.96 2.68
C ALA A 734 -0.82 39.08 3.93
N ALA A 735 -0.67 40.16 4.72
CA ALA A 735 -1.46 40.38 5.94
C ALA A 735 -2.94 40.66 5.65
N ALA A 736 -3.29 41.13 4.45
CA ALA A 736 -4.68 41.36 4.05
C ALA A 736 -5.51 40.08 4.01
N VAL A 737 -4.88 38.93 3.71
CA VAL A 737 -5.53 37.60 3.66
C VAL A 737 -5.14 36.70 4.83
N GLN A 738 -3.97 36.94 5.44
CA GLN A 738 -3.43 36.13 6.52
C GLN A 738 -2.88 37.05 7.64
N PRO A 739 -3.72 37.45 8.61
CA PRO A 739 -3.40 38.52 9.57
C PRO A 739 -2.10 38.37 10.37
N ARG A 740 -1.59 37.13 10.56
CA ARG A 740 -0.31 36.87 11.26
C ARG A 740 0.87 37.63 10.66
N PHE A 741 0.86 37.88 9.34
CA PHE A 741 1.97 38.56 8.67
C PHE A 741 2.15 40.00 9.17
N SER A 742 1.11 40.63 9.71
CA SER A 742 1.19 42.00 10.26
C SER A 742 2.25 42.14 11.37
N GLY A 743 2.59 41.05 12.08
CA GLY A 743 3.64 41.03 13.10
C GLY A 743 5.05 41.32 12.55
N TYR A 744 5.34 41.00 11.29
CA TYR A 744 6.64 41.26 10.67
C TYR A 744 6.95 42.75 10.55
N ARG A 745 5.93 43.59 10.34
CA ARG A 745 6.10 45.05 10.20
C ARG A 745 6.77 45.66 11.42
N ALA A 746 6.27 45.36 12.63
CA ALA A 746 6.83 45.89 13.86
C ALA A 746 8.26 45.39 14.10
N ARG A 747 8.55 44.14 13.73
CA ARG A 747 9.86 43.51 13.90
C ARG A 747 10.91 44.08 12.94
N PHE A 748 10.56 44.25 11.66
CA PHE A 748 11.44 44.93 10.71
C PHE A 748 11.71 46.38 11.11
N GLN A 749 10.70 47.11 11.57
CA GLN A 749 10.86 48.49 12.01
C GLN A 749 11.82 48.58 13.21
N ALA A 750 11.64 47.73 14.21
CA ALA A 750 12.51 47.68 15.39
C ALA A 750 13.97 47.35 15.02
N ALA A 751 14.19 46.36 14.14
CA ALA A 751 15.53 46.01 13.67
C ALA A 751 16.18 47.14 12.85
N LEU A 752 15.41 47.82 11.99
CA LEU A 752 15.88 48.97 11.21
C LEU A 752 16.25 50.14 12.12
N ASP A 753 15.43 50.45 13.13
CA ASP A 753 15.70 51.56 14.05
C ASP A 753 16.90 51.27 14.95
N ALA A 754 17.11 50.03 15.37
CA ALA A 754 18.32 49.61 16.08
C ALA A 754 19.57 49.77 15.19
N PHE A 755 19.49 49.34 13.93
CA PHE A 755 20.59 49.49 12.97
C PHE A 755 20.91 50.97 12.70
N ARG A 756 19.89 51.82 12.50
CA ARG A 756 20.02 53.28 12.39
C ARG A 756 20.63 53.91 13.66
N GLY A 757 20.31 53.35 14.82
CA GLY A 757 20.85 53.73 16.12
C GLY A 757 22.32 53.35 16.33
N GLY A 758 22.96 52.68 15.36
CA GLY A 758 24.37 52.30 15.38
C GLY A 758 24.62 50.87 15.86
N ASP A 759 23.59 50.08 16.13
CA ASP A 759 23.75 48.66 16.45
C ASP A 759 24.03 47.86 15.18
N ARG A 760 25.31 47.60 14.91
CA ARG A 760 25.76 46.82 13.74
C ARG A 760 25.27 45.36 13.78
N ASP A 761 24.99 44.81 14.95
CA ASP A 761 24.49 43.44 15.07
C ASP A 761 23.05 43.32 14.55
N ALA A 762 22.27 44.41 14.60
CA ALA A 762 20.86 44.44 14.21
C ALA A 762 20.61 44.17 12.72
N LEU A 763 21.61 44.21 11.84
CA LEU A 763 21.43 43.88 10.42
C LEU A 763 21.45 42.37 10.16
N ALA A 764 22.46 41.66 10.68
CA ALA A 764 22.74 40.29 10.23
C ALA A 764 23.27 39.32 11.30
N LYS A 765 23.27 39.70 12.59
CA LYS A 765 23.71 38.77 13.64
C LYS A 765 22.68 37.64 13.78
N PRO A 766 23.08 36.37 13.63
CA PRO A 766 22.17 35.24 13.74
C PRO A 766 21.55 35.13 15.14
N LEU A 767 20.29 34.68 15.20
CA LEU A 767 19.57 34.38 16.45
C LEU A 767 19.48 35.58 17.41
N SER A 768 19.49 36.80 16.88
CA SER A 768 19.39 38.03 17.68
C SER A 768 18.11 38.81 17.41
N GLY A 769 17.28 38.35 16.47
CA GLY A 769 16.16 39.13 15.96
C GLY A 769 16.63 40.24 15.01
N SER A 770 17.77 40.03 14.36
CA SER A 770 18.31 40.95 13.36
C SER A 770 17.37 41.07 12.16
N TYR A 771 17.56 42.11 11.34
CA TYR A 771 16.78 42.34 10.13
C TYR A 771 16.84 41.12 9.20
N HIS A 772 18.01 40.48 9.08
CA HIS A 772 18.20 39.22 8.35
C HIS A 772 17.42 38.06 8.97
N ASP A 773 17.40 37.89 10.30
CA ASP A 773 16.60 36.84 10.94
C ASP A 773 15.10 36.99 10.61
N VAL A 774 14.58 38.23 10.72
CA VAL A 774 13.18 38.53 10.39
C VAL A 774 12.89 38.32 8.90
N TRP A 775 13.83 38.66 8.02
CA TRP A 775 13.73 38.43 6.58
C TRP A 775 13.62 36.95 6.22
N MET A 776 14.49 36.12 6.79
CA MET A 776 14.48 34.68 6.56
C MET A 776 13.21 34.02 7.12
N GLU A 777 12.72 34.51 8.26
CA GLU A 777 11.46 34.04 8.85
C GLU A 777 10.25 34.38 7.96
N LEU A 778 10.15 35.62 7.44
CA LEU A 778 9.11 36.00 6.48
C LEU A 778 9.14 35.12 5.24
N HIS A 779 10.33 34.88 4.68
CA HIS A 779 10.50 34.06 3.49
C HIS A 779 10.00 32.63 3.72
N GLU A 780 10.41 32.00 4.83
CA GLU A 780 9.95 30.65 5.18
C GLU A 780 8.44 30.64 5.48
N ASP A 781 7.88 31.66 6.14
CA ASP A 781 6.44 31.73 6.40
C ASP A 781 5.62 31.83 5.11
N LEU A 782 6.05 32.63 4.13
CA LEU A 782 5.42 32.66 2.80
C LEU A 782 5.44 31.28 2.14
N LEU A 783 6.59 30.60 2.10
CA LEU A 783 6.73 29.25 1.52
C LEU A 783 5.87 28.21 2.23
N VAL A 784 5.94 28.15 3.57
CA VAL A 784 5.18 27.21 4.40
C VAL A 784 3.67 27.48 4.28
N THR A 785 3.26 28.75 4.17
CA THR A 785 1.86 29.14 3.91
C THR A 785 1.39 28.66 2.55
N LEU A 786 2.27 28.65 1.54
CA LEU A 786 1.98 28.12 0.21
C LEU A 786 2.11 26.59 0.13
N GLY A 787 2.65 25.95 1.17
CA GLY A 787 2.92 24.52 1.16
C GLY A 787 4.00 24.14 0.16
N ARG A 788 4.91 25.07 -0.16
CA ARG A 788 6.01 24.88 -1.11
C ARG A 788 7.29 24.50 -0.37
N GLU A 789 8.08 23.64 -0.98
CA GLU A 789 9.49 23.47 -0.59
C GLU A 789 10.34 24.52 -1.30
N ARG A 790 11.44 24.93 -0.64
CA ARG A 790 12.37 25.92 -1.19
C ARG A 790 13.14 25.32 -2.37
N THR A 791 13.16 26.04 -3.48
CA THR A 791 13.92 25.69 -4.70
C THR A 791 15.13 26.62 -4.88
N GLU A 792 16.01 26.30 -5.83
CA GLU A 792 17.13 27.20 -6.21
C GLU A 792 16.64 28.55 -6.74
N HIS A 793 15.44 28.61 -7.35
CA HIS A 793 14.84 29.85 -7.85
C HIS A 793 14.35 30.77 -6.72
N ASP A 794 14.04 30.21 -5.55
CA ASP A 794 13.69 30.98 -4.34
C ASP A 794 14.97 31.46 -3.60
N GLY A 795 16.14 30.99 -4.05
CA GLY A 795 17.46 31.01 -3.43
C GLY A 795 18.38 32.14 -3.82
#